data_AF-A0A0B7P031-F1
#
_entry.id   AF-A0A0B7P031-F1
#
_cell.length_a   1.000
_cell.length_b   1.000
_cell.length_c   1.000
_cell.angle_alpha   90.00
_cell.angle_beta   90.00
_cell.angle_gamma   90.00
#
_symmetry.space_group_name_H-M   'P 1'
#
loop_
_entity.id
_entity.type
_entity.pdbx_description
1 polymer ?
#
loop_
_entity_poly.entity_id
_entity_poly.type
_entity_poly.pdbx_seq_one_letter_code
_entity_poly.pdbx_strand_id
1 'polypeptide(L)'
;MNDARPRRRAPRVSPAPWWLVALAGVALAYLVVPLLFMGAKVPWASFGRVITSDSARDALWLSVRTCAAAIVIDLVLGVPAAVALSRRWRGVRVARVLVALPLSLPPVVAGLALLVTFGRKGVLGAGLEAAGVHIAFSTIAVVMAQVFVSLPFLVITLEAALRSRTQGLEQTAAGLGAGPSRVLFTITLPTVAPGLARGTALALARCLGEFGATLTFAGSLQGVTRTMPLEIYLAREADSGTALTLGVVLIVAAAVIVALTEWSGRRRRPAAEDEPASPTPTDVPDPAGQQRAAAVPVHVDGAVTARDWQVSLDIPAGRVVAVMGRNGAGKSTLAQVLAGALALDSGTASIGPQVHDTATTFTPARRRGVAMVRQDPQVFAHLSVLANVAYPLRARGVPRAAARRAAHAQLAAVGADQLAFRRGDELSGGQAARVSLARALVFDPRLLILDEPTSALDVQARARVTQVLADRLAHRGTTTVLITHDVVEAVRLASWLVVLEHGRVAEQGEPARLLAAPTTDFTARLAGLNIVSGALIVGADALPGIAIGSRRLAAARIDPDSLFPGTLSPGELFPGALPPDALAPDTPLSDSMPPDSMPSASTAPGAGFPAPGSPVSLVFAPEAVSLFRVPQQGSPRSLLPGVVQAVDAASGLVTVRVALDDGPVISARITRAAWAELQLAVGQRLWCSVKATQVRLVPAPAPVGP
;
A
#
# COMPACT_ATOMS: atom_id res chain seq x y z
N MET A 1 -41.83 14.09 -5.38
CA MET A 1 -42.33 12.78 -5.81
C MET A 1 -41.16 11.80 -5.73
N ASN A 2 -41.16 10.92 -4.73
CA ASN A 2 -40.03 10.07 -4.35
C ASN A 2 -39.95 8.82 -5.22
N ASP A 3 -39.01 8.77 -6.17
CA ASP A 3 -38.74 7.58 -6.97
C ASP A 3 -37.73 6.66 -6.24
N ALA A 4 -38.28 5.81 -5.37
CA ALA A 4 -37.52 4.78 -4.67
C ALA A 4 -37.15 3.65 -5.65
N ARG A 5 -35.96 3.74 -6.27
CA ARG A 5 -35.42 2.63 -7.08
C ARG A 5 -35.28 1.37 -6.22
N PRO A 6 -35.81 0.21 -6.64
CA PRO A 6 -35.65 -1.04 -5.90
C PRO A 6 -34.18 -1.45 -5.92
N ARG A 7 -33.58 -1.64 -4.74
CA ARG A 7 -32.26 -2.26 -4.56
C ARG A 7 -32.29 -3.67 -5.15
N ARG A 8 -31.81 -3.84 -6.39
CA ARG A 8 -31.58 -5.16 -7.00
C ARG A 8 -30.67 -5.96 -6.06
N ARG A 9 -31.22 -7.04 -5.47
CA ARG A 9 -30.43 -8.03 -4.72
C ARG A 9 -29.37 -8.58 -5.67
N ALA A 10 -28.10 -8.49 -5.30
CA ALA A 10 -27.02 -9.13 -6.04
C ALA A 10 -27.34 -10.63 -6.20
N PRO A 11 -27.07 -11.24 -7.38
CA PRO A 11 -27.30 -12.66 -7.58
C PRO A 11 -26.49 -13.46 -6.55
N ARG A 12 -27.14 -14.40 -5.86
CA ARG A 12 -26.46 -15.30 -4.93
C ARG A 12 -25.44 -16.10 -5.73
N VAL A 13 -24.17 -15.82 -5.49
CA VAL A 13 -23.06 -16.70 -5.90
C VAL A 13 -23.37 -18.10 -5.34
N SER A 14 -23.31 -19.10 -6.20
CA SER A 14 -23.63 -20.54 -6.04
C SER A 14 -24.21 -20.98 -4.68
N PRO A 15 -25.44 -21.52 -4.61
CA PRO A 15 -26.01 -22.00 -3.36
C PRO A 15 -25.14 -23.10 -2.75
N ALA A 16 -24.98 -23.08 -1.43
CA ALA A 16 -24.28 -24.13 -0.70
C ALA A 16 -24.96 -25.50 -0.97
N PRO A 17 -24.19 -26.60 -1.05
CA PRO A 17 -24.76 -27.93 -1.21
C PRO A 17 -25.73 -28.28 -0.08
N TRP A 18 -26.84 -28.96 -0.40
CA TRP A 18 -27.86 -29.31 0.60
C TRP A 18 -27.34 -30.19 1.73
N TRP A 19 -26.39 -31.09 1.46
CA TRP A 19 -25.78 -31.95 2.47
C TRP A 19 -25.01 -31.14 3.52
N LEU A 20 -24.42 -30.00 3.12
CA LEU A 20 -23.72 -29.10 4.04
C LEU A 20 -24.70 -28.40 4.97
N VAL A 21 -25.87 -28.02 4.45
CA VAL A 21 -26.98 -27.47 5.25
C VAL A 21 -27.52 -28.52 6.23
N ALA A 22 -27.68 -29.77 5.79
CA ALA A 22 -28.14 -30.87 6.65
C ALA A 22 -27.15 -31.14 7.79
N LEU A 23 -25.85 -31.25 7.50
CA LEU A 23 -24.81 -31.43 8.52
C LEU A 23 -24.72 -30.24 9.47
N ALA A 24 -24.84 -29.01 8.98
CA ALA A 24 -24.91 -27.82 9.82
C ALA A 24 -26.13 -27.84 10.75
N GLY A 25 -27.29 -28.32 10.26
CA GLY A 25 -28.49 -28.53 11.05
C GLY A 25 -28.30 -29.56 12.16
N VAL A 26 -27.66 -30.69 11.86
CA VAL A 26 -27.33 -31.72 12.85
C VAL A 26 -26.37 -31.18 13.92
N ALA A 27 -25.33 -30.44 13.51
CA ALA A 27 -24.39 -29.82 14.44
C ALA A 27 -25.09 -28.81 15.36
N LEU A 28 -25.99 -27.98 14.82
CA LEU A 28 -26.76 -27.04 15.62
C LEU A 28 -27.71 -27.75 16.59
N ALA A 29 -28.40 -28.80 16.13
CA ALA A 29 -29.27 -29.60 16.98
C ALA A 29 -28.48 -30.25 18.14
N TYR A 30 -27.30 -30.80 17.87
CA TYR A 30 -26.43 -31.38 18.90
C TYR A 30 -26.05 -30.36 19.99
N LEU A 31 -25.83 -29.09 19.64
CA LEU A 31 -25.50 -28.04 20.60
C LEU A 31 -26.72 -27.52 21.38
N VAL A 32 -27.89 -27.44 20.73
CA VAL A 32 -29.08 -26.79 21.30
C VAL A 32 -29.99 -27.75 22.06
N VAL A 33 -30.17 -28.98 21.57
CA VAL A 33 -31.11 -29.97 22.13
C VAL A 33 -30.81 -30.28 23.61
N PRO A 34 -29.56 -30.52 24.05
CA PRO A 34 -29.26 -30.75 25.47
C PRO A 34 -29.67 -29.57 26.37
N LEU A 35 -29.50 -28.33 25.89
CA LEU A 35 -29.88 -27.13 26.63
C LEU A 35 -31.40 -27.01 26.79
N LEU A 36 -32.16 -27.37 25.74
CA LEU A 36 -33.62 -27.40 25.79
C LEU A 36 -34.14 -28.44 26.79
N PHE A 37 -33.60 -29.66 26.76
CA PHE A 37 -33.97 -30.71 27.70
C PHE A 37 -33.56 -30.41 29.14
N MET A 38 -32.42 -29.75 29.34
CA MET A 38 -32.01 -29.25 30.65
C MET A 38 -33.03 -28.24 31.19
N GLY A 39 -33.47 -27.29 30.35
CA GLY A 39 -34.52 -26.31 30.67
C GLY A 39 -35.85 -26.96 31.07
N ALA A 40 -36.24 -28.05 30.39
CA ALA A 40 -37.46 -28.78 30.68
C ALA A 40 -37.44 -29.52 32.03
N LYS A 41 -36.24 -29.83 32.57
CA LYS A 41 -36.07 -30.54 33.85
C LYS A 41 -35.91 -29.62 35.06
N VAL A 42 -35.91 -28.30 34.87
CA VAL A 42 -35.76 -27.33 35.96
C VAL A 42 -37.02 -27.30 36.84
N PRO A 43 -36.88 -27.34 38.18
CA PRO A 43 -38.01 -27.22 39.09
C PRO A 43 -38.50 -25.76 39.19
N TRP A 44 -39.28 -25.33 38.21
CA TRP A 44 -39.76 -23.94 38.08
C TRP A 44 -40.51 -23.41 39.32
N ALA A 45 -41.15 -24.29 40.09
CA ALA A 45 -41.86 -23.93 41.31
C ALA A 45 -40.93 -23.44 42.44
N SER A 46 -39.71 -23.99 42.54
CA SER A 46 -38.72 -23.58 43.55
C SER A 46 -37.68 -22.59 43.00
N PHE A 47 -37.73 -22.28 41.71
CA PHE A 47 -36.77 -21.42 41.01
C PHE A 47 -36.51 -20.12 41.75
N GLY A 48 -37.57 -19.36 42.06
CA GLY A 48 -37.47 -18.07 42.75
C GLY A 48 -36.76 -18.16 44.10
N ARG A 49 -37.05 -19.21 44.89
CA ARG A 49 -36.42 -19.44 46.20
C ARG A 49 -34.94 -19.80 46.09
N VAL A 50 -34.57 -20.61 45.10
CA VAL A 50 -33.17 -21.03 44.87
C VAL A 50 -32.31 -19.85 44.44
N ILE A 51 -32.77 -19.05 43.47
CA ILE A 51 -32.01 -17.88 42.99
C ILE A 51 -31.92 -16.75 44.02
N THR A 52 -32.87 -16.70 44.96
CA THR A 52 -32.88 -15.69 46.04
C THR A 52 -32.15 -16.16 47.30
N SER A 53 -31.59 -17.37 47.32
CA SER A 53 -30.75 -17.84 48.43
C SER A 53 -29.46 -17.04 48.57
N ASP A 54 -28.96 -16.89 49.80
CA ASP A 54 -27.76 -16.09 50.08
C ASP A 54 -26.53 -16.66 49.36
N SER A 55 -26.37 -17.99 49.35
CA SER A 55 -25.28 -18.67 48.62
C SER A 55 -25.31 -18.38 47.12
N ALA A 56 -26.49 -18.45 46.49
CA ALA A 56 -26.63 -18.18 45.05
C ALA A 56 -26.36 -16.71 44.70
N ARG A 57 -26.84 -15.77 45.54
CA ARG A 57 -26.58 -14.33 45.35
C ARG A 57 -25.10 -14.00 45.52
N ASP A 58 -24.47 -14.52 46.58
CA ASP A 58 -23.04 -14.34 46.84
C ASP A 58 -22.19 -14.89 45.70
N ALA A 59 -22.50 -16.11 45.23
CA ALA A 59 -21.77 -16.77 44.16
C ALA A 59 -21.95 -16.04 42.81
N LEU A 60 -23.16 -15.58 42.50
CA LEU A 60 -23.44 -14.82 41.28
C LEU A 60 -22.74 -13.45 41.31
N TRP A 61 -22.85 -12.71 42.41
CA TRP A 61 -22.21 -11.41 42.56
C TRP A 61 -20.68 -11.52 42.50
N LEU A 62 -20.10 -12.50 43.19
CA LEU A 62 -18.68 -12.77 43.14
C LEU A 62 -18.24 -13.11 41.71
N SER A 63 -18.95 -13.99 41.02
CA SER A 63 -18.69 -14.34 39.61
C SER A 63 -18.66 -13.13 38.69
N VAL A 64 -19.66 -12.24 38.79
CA VAL A 64 -19.72 -11.03 37.95
C VAL A 64 -18.54 -10.11 38.27
N ARG A 65 -18.25 -9.87 39.56
CA ARG A 65 -17.15 -8.99 39.99
C ARG A 65 -15.78 -9.51 39.55
N THR A 66 -15.50 -10.80 39.75
CA THR A 66 -14.20 -11.37 39.37
C THR A 66 -14.04 -11.47 37.87
N CYS A 67 -15.09 -11.83 37.12
CA CYS A 67 -15.05 -11.82 35.65
C CYS A 67 -14.83 -10.41 35.10
N ALA A 68 -15.48 -9.39 35.66
CA ALA A 68 -15.27 -8.00 35.24
C ALA A 68 -13.81 -7.56 35.49
N ALA A 69 -13.26 -7.87 36.67
CA ALA A 69 -11.86 -7.58 36.98
C ALA A 69 -10.89 -8.34 36.06
N ALA A 70 -11.13 -9.63 35.82
CA ALA A 70 -10.33 -10.45 34.91
C ALA A 70 -10.34 -9.90 33.49
N ILE A 71 -11.49 -9.46 32.97
CA ILE A 71 -11.59 -8.88 31.62
C ILE A 71 -10.83 -7.55 31.52
N VAL A 72 -10.87 -6.70 32.55
CA VAL A 72 -10.07 -5.47 32.54
C VAL A 72 -8.58 -5.82 32.44
N ILE A 73 -8.11 -6.80 33.21
CA ILE A 73 -6.71 -7.28 33.15
C ILE A 73 -6.40 -7.89 31.78
N ASP A 74 -7.29 -8.72 31.24
CA ASP A 74 -7.14 -9.32 29.92
C ASP A 74 -7.00 -8.26 28.83
N LEU A 75 -7.81 -7.19 28.86
CA LEU A 75 -7.68 -6.10 27.90
C LEU A 75 -6.36 -5.35 28.06
N VAL A 76 -5.92 -5.07 29.29
CA VAL A 76 -4.68 -4.35 29.57
C VAL A 76 -3.44 -5.15 29.16
N LEU A 77 -3.43 -6.47 29.38
CA LEU A 77 -2.29 -7.34 29.06
C LEU A 77 -2.37 -7.93 27.65
N GLY A 78 -3.57 -8.35 27.24
CA GLY A 78 -3.83 -9.09 26.02
C GLY A 78 -3.81 -8.22 24.76
N VAL A 79 -4.26 -6.96 24.82
CA VAL A 79 -4.17 -6.07 23.65
C VAL A 79 -2.72 -5.78 23.27
N PRO A 80 -1.82 -5.36 24.19
CA PRO A 80 -0.40 -5.22 23.88
C PRO A 80 0.25 -6.53 23.44
N ALA A 81 -0.06 -7.66 24.07
CA ALA A 81 0.46 -8.97 23.69
C ALA A 81 0.06 -9.34 22.26
N ALA A 82 -1.21 -9.19 21.89
CA ALA A 82 -1.69 -9.43 20.53
C ALA A 82 -1.01 -8.52 19.49
N VAL A 83 -0.83 -7.23 19.82
CA VAL A 83 -0.10 -6.28 18.96
C VAL A 83 1.35 -6.70 18.80
N ALA A 84 2.03 -7.13 19.87
CA ALA A 84 3.42 -7.61 19.82
C ALA A 84 3.55 -8.91 19.00
N LEU A 85 2.62 -9.85 19.14
CA LEU A 85 2.60 -11.12 18.40
C LEU A 85 2.21 -10.95 16.93
N SER A 86 1.48 -9.90 16.59
CA SER A 86 1.16 -9.57 15.20
C SER A 86 2.39 -9.09 14.41
N ARG A 87 3.43 -8.62 15.08
CA ARG A 87 4.67 -8.09 14.47
C ARG A 87 5.69 -9.20 14.22
N ARG A 88 6.66 -8.92 13.34
CA ARG A 88 7.75 -9.84 13.01
C ARG A 88 8.97 -9.54 13.89
N TRP A 89 9.36 -10.51 14.73
CA TRP A 89 10.59 -10.49 15.54
C TRP A 89 11.03 -11.94 15.80
N ARG A 90 12.31 -12.15 16.13
CA ARG A 90 12.98 -13.47 16.09
C ARG A 90 12.28 -14.55 16.95
N GLY A 91 11.70 -14.18 18.09
CA GLY A 91 11.07 -15.12 19.05
C GLY A 91 9.54 -15.23 18.95
N VAL A 92 8.89 -14.60 17.97
CA VAL A 92 7.42 -14.51 17.92
C VAL A 92 6.73 -15.89 17.87
N ARG A 93 7.37 -16.89 17.24
CA ARG A 93 6.84 -18.26 17.17
C ARG A 93 6.76 -18.91 18.54
N VAL A 94 7.82 -18.79 19.35
CA VAL A 94 7.85 -19.32 20.72
C VAL A 94 6.82 -18.62 21.59
N ALA A 95 6.73 -17.29 21.49
CA ALA A 95 5.75 -16.53 22.25
C ALA A 95 4.29 -16.94 21.94
N ARG A 96 3.96 -17.26 20.68
CA ARG A 96 2.63 -17.82 20.33
C ARG A 96 2.37 -19.16 20.99
N VAL A 97 3.36 -20.06 21.01
CA VAL A 97 3.24 -21.35 21.69
C VAL A 97 3.02 -21.16 23.19
N LEU A 98 3.79 -20.27 23.83
CA LEU A 98 3.64 -19.95 25.25
C LEU A 98 2.26 -19.38 25.59
N VAL A 99 1.71 -18.50 24.74
CA VAL A 99 0.37 -17.95 24.92
C VAL A 99 -0.72 -18.99 24.69
N ALA A 100 -0.52 -19.94 23.77
CA ALA A 100 -1.48 -21.01 23.50
C ALA A 100 -1.41 -22.17 24.52
N LEU A 101 -0.28 -22.33 25.21
CA LEU A 101 -0.04 -23.44 26.14
C LEU A 101 -1.15 -23.61 27.21
N PRO A 102 -1.66 -22.55 27.86
CA PRO A 102 -2.73 -22.70 28.84
C PRO A 102 -4.02 -23.32 28.29
N LEU A 103 -4.27 -23.21 26.97
CA LEU A 103 -5.45 -23.79 26.33
C LEU A 103 -5.41 -25.32 26.25
N SER A 104 -4.21 -25.90 26.30
CA SER A 104 -4.03 -27.35 26.31
C SER A 104 -3.90 -27.94 27.72
N LEU A 105 -3.74 -27.09 28.75
CA LEU A 105 -3.60 -27.55 30.13
C LEU A 105 -4.98 -27.95 30.69
N PRO A 106 -5.12 -29.13 31.31
CA PRO A 106 -6.27 -29.42 32.14
C PRO A 106 -6.43 -28.33 33.22
N PRO A 107 -7.66 -27.85 33.52
CA PRO A 107 -7.86 -26.75 34.46
C PRO A 107 -7.24 -27.00 35.85
N VAL A 108 -7.28 -28.24 36.34
CA VAL A 108 -6.66 -28.62 37.61
C VAL A 108 -5.14 -28.45 37.57
N VAL A 109 -4.50 -28.81 36.45
CA VAL A 109 -3.04 -28.63 36.27
C VAL A 109 -2.68 -27.15 36.23
N ALA A 110 -3.51 -26.32 35.57
CA ALA A 110 -3.36 -24.88 35.58
C ALA A 110 -3.48 -24.31 37.01
N GLY A 111 -4.46 -24.77 37.78
CA GLY A 111 -4.63 -24.40 39.19
C GLY A 111 -3.44 -24.80 40.08
N LEU A 112 -2.92 -26.02 39.90
CA LEU A 112 -1.71 -26.48 40.60
C LEU A 112 -0.48 -25.63 40.24
N ALA A 113 -0.30 -25.30 38.96
CA ALA A 113 0.80 -24.45 38.52
C ALA A 113 0.73 -23.05 39.18
N LEU A 114 -0.47 -22.45 39.23
CA LEU A 114 -0.69 -21.19 39.93
C LEU A 114 -0.45 -21.30 41.43
N LEU A 115 -0.89 -22.40 42.06
CA LEU A 115 -0.69 -22.64 43.48
C LEU A 115 0.79 -22.81 43.85
N VAL A 116 1.56 -23.56 43.04
CA VAL A 116 3.02 -23.73 43.24
C VAL A 116 3.76 -22.41 43.02
N THR A 117 3.25 -21.54 42.15
CA THR A 117 3.89 -20.25 41.85
C THR A 117 3.54 -19.19 42.90
N PHE A 118 2.25 -19.01 43.20
CA PHE A 118 1.70 -17.88 43.96
C PHE A 118 1.04 -18.26 45.30
N GLY A 119 0.99 -19.55 45.65
CA GLY A 119 0.51 -19.99 46.96
C GLY A 119 1.45 -19.55 48.09
N ARG A 120 0.99 -19.65 49.33
CA ARG A 120 1.72 -19.24 50.55
C ARG A 120 3.16 -19.77 50.64
N LYS A 121 3.39 -21.02 50.25
CA LYS A 121 4.73 -21.66 50.18
C LYS A 121 5.29 -21.73 48.75
N GLY A 122 4.68 -21.02 47.82
CA GLY A 122 5.06 -21.00 46.42
C GLY A 122 6.30 -20.17 46.17
N VAL A 123 6.89 -20.36 44.99
CA VAL A 123 8.18 -19.75 44.59
C VAL A 123 8.15 -18.22 44.72
N LEU A 124 7.07 -17.58 44.27
CA LEU A 124 6.87 -16.14 44.36
C LEU A 124 5.97 -15.75 45.54
N GLY A 125 5.06 -16.64 45.94
CA GLY A 125 4.08 -16.37 46.99
C GLY A 125 4.70 -16.18 48.38
N ALA A 126 5.79 -16.87 48.71
CA ALA A 126 6.47 -16.69 50.00
C ALA A 126 7.01 -15.25 50.18
N GLY A 127 7.55 -14.64 49.10
CA GLY A 127 8.01 -13.25 49.11
C GLY A 127 6.85 -12.25 49.18
N LEU A 128 5.73 -12.53 48.51
CA LEU A 128 4.53 -11.70 48.57
C LEU A 128 3.87 -11.74 49.95
N GLU A 129 3.89 -12.89 50.61
CA GLU A 129 3.37 -13.05 51.97
C GLU A 129 4.26 -12.35 53.00
N ALA A 130 5.59 -12.37 52.82
CA ALA A 130 6.49 -11.54 53.61
C ALA A 130 6.24 -10.04 53.42
N ALA A 131 5.73 -9.63 52.25
CA ALA A 131 5.28 -8.26 51.97
C ALA A 131 3.82 -7.98 52.41
N GLY A 132 3.16 -8.93 53.09
CA GLY A 132 1.80 -8.78 53.61
C GLY A 132 0.67 -8.98 52.58
N VAL A 133 0.97 -9.50 51.38
CA VAL A 133 -0.02 -9.75 50.32
C VAL A 133 -0.43 -11.22 50.32
N HIS A 134 -1.62 -11.51 50.84
CA HIS A 134 -2.15 -12.88 50.88
C HIS A 134 -3.00 -13.19 49.64
N ILE A 135 -2.48 -14.04 48.75
CA ILE A 135 -3.13 -14.38 47.47
C ILE A 135 -3.98 -15.65 47.58
N ALA A 136 -3.44 -16.74 48.15
CA ALA A 136 -4.15 -18.00 48.25
C ALA A 136 -5.46 -17.85 49.06
N PHE A 137 -6.50 -18.59 48.67
CA PHE A 137 -7.84 -18.53 49.30
C PHE A 137 -8.51 -17.14 49.30
N SER A 138 -8.12 -16.27 48.37
CA SER A 138 -8.69 -14.93 48.24
C SER A 138 -9.40 -14.72 46.89
N THR A 139 -10.19 -13.65 46.78
CA THR A 139 -10.76 -13.23 45.50
C THR A 139 -9.68 -12.89 44.46
N ILE A 140 -8.47 -12.48 44.88
CA ILE A 140 -7.34 -12.22 43.96
C ILE A 140 -6.92 -13.53 43.28
N ALA A 141 -6.85 -14.64 44.01
CA ALA A 141 -6.54 -15.95 43.43
C ALA A 141 -7.58 -16.37 42.38
N VAL A 142 -8.87 -16.08 42.61
CA VAL A 142 -9.93 -16.33 41.62
C VAL A 142 -9.69 -15.54 40.34
N VAL A 143 -9.41 -14.24 40.46
CA VAL A 143 -9.15 -13.36 39.30
C VAL A 143 -7.90 -13.82 38.54
N MET A 144 -6.82 -14.18 39.22
CA MET A 144 -5.59 -14.67 38.59
C MET A 144 -5.82 -15.97 37.83
N ALA A 145 -6.56 -16.92 38.41
CA ALA A 145 -6.92 -18.17 37.73
C ALA A 145 -7.79 -17.93 36.50
N GLN A 146 -8.76 -17.01 36.60
CA GLN A 146 -9.58 -16.61 35.45
C GLN A 146 -8.73 -16.02 34.33
N VAL A 147 -7.90 -15.01 34.62
CA VAL A 147 -6.98 -14.37 33.65
C VAL A 147 -6.06 -15.39 32.98
N PHE A 148 -5.45 -16.30 33.74
CA PHE A 148 -4.54 -17.31 33.19
C PHE A 148 -5.19 -18.15 32.08
N VAL A 149 -6.49 -18.42 32.22
CA VAL A 149 -7.24 -19.30 31.33
C VAL A 149 -8.00 -18.52 30.24
N SER A 150 -8.41 -17.28 30.49
CA SER A 150 -9.16 -16.44 29.55
C SER A 150 -8.29 -15.61 28.61
N LEU A 151 -7.13 -15.12 29.08
CA LEU A 151 -6.22 -14.27 28.32
C LEU A 151 -5.86 -14.83 26.94
N PRO A 152 -5.54 -16.13 26.76
CA PRO A 152 -5.20 -16.67 25.44
C PRO A 152 -6.31 -16.51 24.39
N PHE A 153 -7.58 -16.61 24.79
CA PHE A 153 -8.71 -16.46 23.88
C PHE A 153 -8.79 -15.05 23.29
N LEU A 154 -8.56 -14.02 24.12
CA LEU A 154 -8.48 -12.64 23.66
C LEU A 154 -7.26 -12.45 22.74
N VAL A 155 -6.09 -12.90 23.18
CA VAL A 155 -4.83 -12.67 22.45
C VAL A 155 -4.84 -13.30 21.07
N ILE A 156 -5.23 -14.58 20.96
CA ILE A 156 -5.24 -15.31 19.68
C ILE A 156 -6.28 -14.72 18.73
N THR A 157 -7.48 -14.42 19.22
CA THR A 157 -8.56 -13.85 18.40
C THR A 157 -8.17 -12.47 17.87
N LEU A 158 -7.58 -11.62 18.73
CA LEU A 158 -7.15 -10.28 18.34
C LEU A 158 -5.91 -10.31 17.43
N GLU A 159 -4.95 -11.22 17.67
CA GLU A 159 -3.80 -11.41 16.78
C GLU A 159 -4.27 -11.80 15.38
N ALA A 160 -5.22 -12.75 15.28
CA ALA A 160 -5.79 -13.16 14.00
C ALA A 160 -6.44 -11.98 13.25
N ALA A 161 -7.19 -11.13 13.96
CA ALA A 161 -7.78 -9.91 13.40
C ALA A 161 -6.72 -8.88 12.98
N LEU A 162 -5.65 -8.72 13.75
CA LEU A 162 -4.52 -7.84 13.41
C LEU A 162 -3.72 -8.35 12.20
N ARG A 163 -3.70 -9.65 11.94
CA ARG A 163 -2.97 -10.23 10.80
C ARG A 163 -3.77 -10.25 9.50
N SER A 164 -5.10 -10.25 9.58
CA SER A 164 -5.99 -10.22 8.40
C SER A 164 -6.31 -8.82 7.88
N ARG A 165 -5.86 -7.77 8.58
CA ARG A 165 -6.10 -6.37 8.18
C ARG A 165 -5.42 -5.98 6.87
N THR A 166 -6.01 -5.00 6.17
CA THR A 166 -5.43 -4.39 4.97
C THR A 166 -4.04 -3.81 5.26
N GLN A 167 -3.04 -4.24 4.49
CA GLN A 167 -1.68 -3.74 4.59
C GLN A 167 -1.60 -2.30 4.05
N GLY A 168 -0.69 -1.48 4.61
CA GLY A 168 -0.39 -0.13 4.10
C GLY A 168 -1.06 1.03 4.84
N LEU A 169 -2.15 0.82 5.58
CA LEU A 169 -2.85 1.90 6.31
C LEU A 169 -1.97 2.54 7.40
N GLU A 170 -1.22 1.73 8.16
CA GLU A 170 -0.31 2.22 9.20
C GLU A 170 0.88 2.99 8.60
N GLN A 171 1.41 2.53 7.47
CA GLN A 171 2.49 3.20 6.75
C GLN A 171 2.01 4.55 6.18
N THR A 172 0.81 4.59 5.62
CA THR A 172 0.16 5.83 5.15
C THR A 172 -0.02 6.80 6.30
N ALA A 173 -0.59 6.35 7.42
CA ALA A 173 -0.77 7.18 8.61
C ALA A 173 0.56 7.72 9.18
N ALA A 174 1.59 6.87 9.23
CA ALA A 174 2.93 7.28 9.64
C ALA A 174 3.53 8.30 8.67
N GLY A 175 3.45 8.09 7.35
CA GLY A 175 3.89 9.06 6.33
C GLY A 175 3.17 10.41 6.43
N LEU A 176 1.89 10.40 6.83
CA LEU A 176 1.13 11.61 7.14
C LEU A 176 1.51 12.28 8.47
N GLY A 177 2.59 11.84 9.14
CA GLY A 177 3.14 12.48 10.34
C GLY A 177 2.66 11.89 11.67
N ALA A 178 1.90 10.78 11.66
CA ALA A 178 1.41 10.20 12.91
C ALA A 178 2.51 9.43 13.66
N GLY A 179 2.58 9.64 14.98
CA GLY A 179 3.41 8.84 15.89
C GLY A 179 2.84 7.44 16.15
N PRO A 180 3.65 6.48 16.64
CA PRO A 180 3.24 5.09 16.83
C PRO A 180 1.98 4.91 17.69
N SER A 181 1.87 5.63 18.80
CA SER A 181 0.70 5.58 19.69
C SER A 181 -0.56 6.10 18.98
N ARG A 182 -0.43 7.16 18.19
CA ARG A 182 -1.55 7.72 17.43
C ARG A 182 -2.01 6.76 16.33
N VAL A 183 -1.09 6.13 15.62
CA VAL A 183 -1.41 5.08 14.64
C VAL A 183 -2.16 3.94 15.33
N LEU A 184 -1.67 3.47 16.48
CA LEU A 184 -2.31 2.41 17.25
C LEU A 184 -3.76 2.75 17.62
N PHE A 185 -4.00 3.89 18.27
CA PHE A 185 -5.32 4.24 18.79
C PHE A 185 -6.28 4.77 17.72
N THR A 186 -5.78 5.44 16.66
CA THR A 186 -6.65 6.08 15.66
C THR A 186 -6.89 5.20 14.42
N ILE A 187 -5.95 4.32 14.08
CA ILE A 187 -5.99 3.51 12.85
C ILE A 187 -6.07 2.02 13.20
N THR A 188 -5.17 1.51 14.01
CA THR A 188 -5.03 0.06 14.25
C THR A 188 -6.19 -0.50 15.08
N LEU A 189 -6.43 0.00 16.28
CA LEU A 189 -7.46 -0.55 17.17
C LEU A 189 -8.89 -0.39 16.62
N PRO A 190 -9.29 0.76 16.03
CA PRO A 190 -10.64 0.92 15.47
C PRO A 190 -10.94 -0.01 14.28
N THR A 191 -9.91 -0.38 13.51
CA THR A 191 -10.07 -1.31 12.37
C THR A 191 -10.21 -2.75 12.81
N VAL A 192 -9.60 -3.13 13.94
CA VAL A 192 -9.76 -4.48 14.54
C VAL A 192 -10.78 -4.54 15.67
N ALA A 193 -11.54 -3.47 15.92
CA ALA A 193 -12.55 -3.42 16.98
C ALA A 193 -13.55 -4.60 16.98
N PRO A 194 -14.03 -5.10 15.82
CA PRO A 194 -14.87 -6.31 15.81
C PRO A 194 -14.13 -7.56 16.29
N GLY A 195 -12.83 -7.69 16.00
CA GLY A 195 -11.98 -8.76 16.51
C GLY A 195 -11.74 -8.64 18.01
N LEU A 196 -11.52 -7.43 18.51
CA LEU A 196 -11.40 -7.14 19.95
C LEU A 196 -12.68 -7.51 20.69
N ALA A 197 -13.85 -7.14 20.17
CA ALA A 197 -15.15 -7.46 20.77
C ALA A 197 -15.36 -8.98 20.86
N ARG A 198 -15.08 -9.72 19.78
CA ARG A 198 -15.16 -11.20 19.77
C ARG A 198 -14.19 -11.85 20.74
N GLY A 199 -12.93 -11.39 20.76
CA GLY A 199 -11.93 -11.89 21.70
C GLY A 199 -12.31 -11.65 23.15
N THR A 200 -12.89 -10.48 23.45
CA THR A 200 -13.40 -10.14 24.79
C THR A 200 -14.59 -11.01 25.17
N ALA A 201 -15.51 -11.27 24.24
CA ALA A 201 -16.65 -12.15 24.46
C ALA A 201 -16.23 -13.59 24.77
N LEU A 202 -15.26 -14.12 24.02
CA LEU A 202 -14.71 -15.46 24.24
C LEU A 202 -13.97 -15.56 25.57
N ALA A 203 -13.16 -14.55 25.91
CA ALA A 203 -12.48 -14.48 27.21
C ALA A 203 -13.50 -14.45 28.36
N LEU A 204 -14.56 -13.66 28.23
CA LEU A 204 -15.60 -13.54 29.27
C LEU A 204 -16.42 -14.83 29.41
N ALA A 205 -16.80 -15.46 28.29
CA ALA A 205 -17.44 -16.77 28.31
C ALA A 205 -16.54 -17.82 29.00
N ARG A 206 -15.22 -17.77 28.76
CA ARG A 206 -14.26 -18.65 29.43
C ARG A 206 -14.14 -18.36 30.92
N CYS A 207 -14.09 -17.09 31.34
CA CYS A 207 -14.07 -16.71 32.76
C CYS A 207 -15.31 -17.19 33.50
N LEU A 208 -16.48 -17.07 32.87
CA LEU A 208 -17.78 -17.40 33.46
C LEU A 208 -17.94 -18.90 33.70
N GLY A 209 -17.30 -19.73 32.88
CA GLY A 209 -17.30 -21.19 33.02
C GLY A 209 -16.12 -21.76 33.83
N GLU A 210 -15.22 -20.92 34.36
CA GLU A 210 -14.01 -21.39 35.05
C GLU A 210 -14.32 -21.82 36.50
N PHE A 211 -14.08 -23.11 36.79
CA PHE A 211 -14.21 -23.67 38.14
C PHE A 211 -13.02 -24.56 38.55
N GLY A 212 -12.26 -25.11 37.60
CA GLY A 212 -11.25 -26.13 37.90
C GLY A 212 -9.96 -25.53 38.47
N ALA A 213 -9.39 -24.55 37.77
CA ALA A 213 -8.20 -23.83 38.23
C ALA A 213 -8.50 -23.01 39.49
N THR A 214 -9.70 -22.42 39.57
CA THR A 214 -10.15 -21.64 40.72
C THR A 214 -10.35 -22.51 41.96
N LEU A 215 -10.98 -23.68 41.85
CA LEU A 215 -11.13 -24.60 42.99
C LEU A 215 -9.76 -25.05 43.55
N THR A 216 -8.83 -25.43 42.67
CA THR A 216 -7.51 -25.91 43.08
C THR A 216 -6.63 -24.82 43.69
N PHE A 217 -6.70 -23.59 43.18
CA PHE A 217 -5.83 -22.48 43.63
C PHE A 217 -6.45 -21.61 44.74
N ALA A 218 -7.74 -21.29 44.63
CA ALA A 218 -8.46 -20.38 45.52
C ALA A 218 -9.39 -21.09 46.52
N GLY A 219 -9.63 -22.39 46.40
CA GLY A 219 -10.56 -23.12 47.28
C GLY A 219 -12.02 -22.72 47.07
N SER A 220 -12.87 -23.00 48.07
CA SER A 220 -14.35 -22.97 47.94
C SER A 220 -15.09 -22.20 49.06
N LEU A 221 -14.53 -21.06 49.50
CA LEU A 221 -15.09 -20.23 50.56
C LEU A 221 -16.27 -19.38 50.05
N GLN A 222 -17.45 -19.55 50.66
CA GLN A 222 -18.63 -18.76 50.33
C GLN A 222 -18.37 -17.26 50.52
N GLY A 223 -18.86 -16.43 49.60
CA GLY A 223 -18.68 -14.98 49.62
C GLY A 223 -17.26 -14.48 49.26
N VAL A 224 -16.24 -15.36 49.22
CA VAL A 224 -14.85 -14.97 48.97
C VAL A 224 -14.28 -15.59 47.69
N THR A 225 -14.40 -16.92 47.55
CA THR A 225 -13.81 -17.68 46.42
C THR A 225 -14.79 -18.59 45.70
N ARG A 226 -15.97 -18.85 46.27
CA ARG A 226 -16.99 -19.71 45.67
C ARG A 226 -17.79 -18.98 44.59
N THR A 227 -17.38 -19.16 43.33
CA THR A 227 -18.06 -18.63 42.15
C THR A 227 -19.28 -19.48 41.76
N MET A 228 -20.18 -18.93 40.94
CA MET A 228 -21.39 -19.61 40.47
C MET A 228 -21.13 -21.01 39.85
N PRO A 229 -20.11 -21.22 38.99
CA PRO A 229 -19.76 -22.56 38.51
C PRO A 229 -19.41 -23.56 39.61
N LEU A 230 -18.68 -23.11 40.64
CA LEU A 230 -18.30 -23.96 41.76
C LEU A 230 -19.50 -24.26 42.68
N GLU A 231 -20.39 -23.29 42.87
CA GLU A 231 -21.65 -23.52 43.59
C GLU A 231 -22.55 -24.50 42.83
N ILE A 232 -22.63 -24.45 41.50
CA ILE A 232 -23.35 -25.45 40.69
C ILE A 232 -22.74 -26.85 40.88
N TYR A 233 -21.41 -26.96 40.90
CA TYR A 233 -20.71 -28.22 41.11
C TYR A 233 -21.01 -28.81 42.50
N LEU A 234 -20.89 -28.01 43.57
CA LEU A 234 -21.19 -28.44 44.93
C LEU A 234 -22.68 -28.74 45.13
N ALA A 235 -23.56 -27.93 44.53
CA ALA A 235 -24.99 -28.16 44.55
C ALA A 235 -25.34 -29.48 43.86
N ARG A 236 -24.63 -29.88 42.79
CA ARG A 236 -24.88 -31.17 42.12
C ARG A 236 -24.63 -32.37 43.05
N GLU A 237 -23.64 -32.28 43.93
CA GLU A 237 -23.34 -33.33 44.91
C GLU A 237 -24.44 -33.45 45.97
N ALA A 238 -25.14 -32.34 46.29
CA ALA A 238 -26.18 -32.29 47.31
C ALA A 238 -27.62 -32.47 46.76
N ASP A 239 -28.00 -31.65 45.78
CA ASP A 239 -29.32 -31.64 45.13
C ASP A 239 -29.22 -31.26 43.64
N SER A 240 -29.55 -32.23 42.78
CA SER A 240 -29.55 -32.05 41.33
C SER A 240 -30.54 -30.97 40.86
N GLY A 241 -31.65 -30.73 41.58
CA GLY A 241 -32.63 -29.70 41.23
C GLY A 241 -32.09 -28.28 41.37
N THR A 242 -31.38 -28.02 42.47
CA THR A 242 -30.67 -26.76 42.73
C THR A 242 -29.57 -26.52 41.69
N ALA A 243 -28.79 -27.54 41.36
CA ALA A 243 -27.74 -27.45 40.33
C ALA A 243 -28.29 -27.10 38.94
N LEU A 244 -29.39 -27.72 38.51
CA LEU A 244 -30.05 -27.41 37.24
C LEU A 244 -30.59 -25.96 37.21
N THR A 245 -31.16 -25.50 38.32
CA THR A 245 -31.68 -24.14 38.46
C THR A 245 -30.58 -23.09 38.31
N LEU A 246 -29.49 -23.24 39.07
CA LEU A 246 -28.33 -22.36 38.99
C LEU A 246 -27.63 -22.44 37.62
N GLY A 247 -27.55 -23.64 37.02
CA GLY A 247 -27.01 -23.86 35.68
C GLY A 247 -27.75 -23.10 34.59
N VAL A 248 -29.08 -23.09 34.60
CA VAL A 248 -29.88 -22.29 33.65
C VAL A 248 -29.59 -20.80 33.80
N VAL A 249 -29.48 -20.28 35.03
CA VAL A 249 -29.15 -18.87 35.26
C VAL A 249 -27.80 -18.50 34.64
N LEU A 250 -26.79 -19.34 34.83
CA LEU A 250 -25.46 -19.11 34.24
C LEU A 250 -25.49 -19.16 32.70
N ILE A 251 -26.23 -20.09 32.11
CA ILE A 251 -26.38 -20.21 30.66
C ILE A 251 -27.09 -18.99 30.07
N VAL A 252 -28.17 -18.53 30.69
CA VAL A 252 -28.89 -17.32 30.27
C VAL A 252 -27.96 -16.10 30.37
N ALA A 253 -27.21 -15.96 31.46
CA ALA A 253 -26.23 -14.89 31.62
C ALA A 253 -25.15 -14.93 30.52
N ALA A 254 -24.59 -16.11 30.24
CA ALA A 254 -23.61 -16.31 29.17
C ALA A 254 -24.17 -15.95 27.79
N ALA A 255 -25.40 -16.41 27.48
CA ALA A 255 -26.06 -16.14 26.22
C ALA A 255 -26.35 -14.64 26.02
N VAL A 256 -26.82 -13.95 27.07
CA VAL A 256 -27.06 -12.50 27.05
C VAL A 256 -25.75 -11.75 26.79
N ILE A 257 -24.67 -12.12 27.48
CA ILE A 257 -23.35 -11.51 27.30
C ILE A 257 -22.86 -11.68 25.86
N VAL A 258 -22.90 -12.90 25.32
CA VAL A 258 -22.48 -13.18 23.94
C VAL A 258 -23.35 -12.41 22.95
N ALA A 259 -24.67 -12.40 23.12
CA ALA A 259 -25.59 -11.67 22.27
C ALA A 259 -25.31 -10.15 22.27
N LEU A 260 -25.07 -9.56 23.45
CA LEU A 260 -24.74 -8.13 23.58
C LEU A 260 -23.43 -7.78 22.85
N THR A 261 -22.41 -8.64 22.96
CA THR A 261 -21.12 -8.41 22.27
C THR A 261 -21.25 -8.52 20.75
N GLU A 262 -22.00 -9.48 20.22
CA GLU A 262 -22.23 -9.63 18.77
C GLU A 262 -23.12 -8.53 18.18
N TRP A 263 -24.13 -8.06 18.93
CA TRP A 263 -25.05 -7.04 18.44
C TRP A 263 -24.42 -5.65 18.39
N SER A 264 -23.50 -5.36 19.32
CA SER A 264 -22.75 -4.10 19.37
C SER A 264 -21.90 -3.85 18.11
N GLY A 265 -21.37 -4.91 17.50
CA GLY A 265 -20.55 -4.82 16.28
C GLY A 265 -21.33 -4.44 15.01
N ARG A 266 -22.66 -4.65 15.00
CA ARG A 266 -23.53 -4.34 13.85
C ARG A 266 -24.15 -2.94 13.91
N ARG A 267 -24.26 -2.34 15.10
CA ARG A 267 -24.75 -0.97 15.29
C ARG A 267 -23.60 0.00 15.53
N ARG A 268 -22.69 0.13 14.57
CA ARG A 268 -21.90 1.37 14.49
C ARG A 268 -22.85 2.48 14.05
N ARG A 269 -23.41 3.17 15.03
CA ARG A 269 -24.12 4.45 14.88
C ARG A 269 -23.29 5.32 13.93
N PRO A 270 -23.89 5.98 12.91
CA PRO A 270 -23.21 7.08 12.25
C PRO A 270 -22.71 7.98 13.38
N ALA A 271 -21.44 8.34 13.38
CA ALA A 271 -20.95 9.32 14.32
C ALA A 271 -21.85 10.56 14.15
N ALA A 272 -22.72 10.81 15.13
CA ALA A 272 -23.37 12.09 15.28
C ALA A 272 -22.24 13.04 15.66
N GLU A 273 -21.56 13.56 14.64
CA GLU A 273 -20.80 14.79 14.79
C GLU A 273 -21.79 15.90 14.51
N ASP A 274 -22.06 16.69 15.55
CA ASP A 274 -22.80 17.93 15.51
C ASP A 274 -22.48 18.69 14.23
N GLU A 275 -23.54 18.98 13.47
CA GLU A 275 -23.54 20.00 12.44
C GLU A 275 -23.20 21.33 13.13
N PRO A 276 -21.98 21.90 12.95
CA PRO A 276 -21.73 23.22 13.47
C PRO A 276 -22.53 24.18 12.60
N ALA A 277 -23.36 25.01 13.22
CA ALA A 277 -23.97 26.16 12.58
C ALA A 277 -22.94 26.89 11.72
N SER A 278 -23.34 27.22 10.48
CA SER A 278 -22.57 27.99 9.52
C SER A 278 -21.88 29.17 10.22
N PRO A 279 -20.54 29.25 10.22
CA PRO A 279 -19.88 30.40 10.83
C PRO A 279 -20.19 31.63 9.99
N THR A 280 -20.76 32.64 10.65
CA THR A 280 -20.86 34.01 10.12
C THR A 280 -19.45 34.51 9.81
N PRO A 281 -19.20 35.18 8.68
CA PRO A 281 -17.89 35.72 8.38
C PRO A 281 -17.65 36.92 9.31
N THR A 282 -16.75 36.77 10.28
CA THR A 282 -16.24 37.92 11.03
C THR A 282 -14.73 37.76 11.19
N ASP A 283 -14.04 38.79 10.73
CA ASP A 283 -12.60 39.07 10.63
C ASP A 283 -11.66 38.28 11.56
N VAL A 284 -10.95 37.29 11.00
CA VAL A 284 -9.70 36.70 11.53
C VAL A 284 -8.88 36.18 10.32
N PRO A 285 -7.53 36.27 10.32
CA PRO A 285 -6.72 36.41 9.10
C PRO A 285 -6.77 35.23 8.13
N ASP A 286 -6.63 35.58 6.85
CA ASP A 286 -6.36 34.70 5.72
C ASP A 286 -5.26 33.65 6.06
N PRO A 287 -5.52 32.33 5.90
CA PRO A 287 -4.47 31.32 6.04
C PRO A 287 -3.37 31.41 4.96
N ALA A 288 -3.42 32.39 4.05
CA ALA A 288 -2.31 32.76 3.17
C ALA A 288 -1.02 33.19 3.90
N GLY A 289 -1.04 33.35 5.23
CA GLY A 289 0.14 33.66 6.05
C GLY A 289 0.98 32.45 6.50
N GLN A 290 0.60 31.21 6.21
CA GLN A 290 1.49 30.07 6.45
C GLN A 290 2.60 30.10 5.39
N GLN A 291 3.80 30.51 5.84
CA GLN A 291 5.04 30.48 5.07
C GLN A 291 5.08 29.20 4.24
N ARG A 292 4.83 29.33 2.93
CA ARG A 292 4.79 28.19 2.01
C ARG A 292 6.11 27.44 2.19
N ALA A 293 6.05 26.12 2.36
CA ALA A 293 7.26 25.32 2.41
C ALA A 293 8.05 25.61 1.14
N ALA A 294 9.22 26.22 1.28
CA ALA A 294 10.08 26.52 0.14
C ALA A 294 10.33 25.23 -0.64
N ALA A 295 10.29 25.35 -1.97
CA ALA A 295 10.67 24.28 -2.87
C ALA A 295 12.05 23.73 -2.45
N VAL A 296 12.19 22.41 -2.32
CA VAL A 296 13.46 21.78 -1.89
C VAL A 296 14.00 20.84 -2.95
N PRO A 297 15.32 20.85 -3.22
CA PRO A 297 15.91 19.83 -4.08
C PRO A 297 15.85 18.46 -3.41
N VAL A 298 15.92 17.39 -4.19
CA VAL A 298 16.04 16.01 -3.71
C VAL A 298 17.21 15.37 -4.42
N HIS A 299 18.10 14.75 -3.66
CA HIS A 299 19.22 13.99 -4.19
C HIS A 299 19.16 12.57 -3.63
N VAL A 300 19.32 11.59 -4.51
CA VAL A 300 19.43 10.17 -4.15
C VAL A 300 20.59 9.60 -4.92
N ASP A 301 21.57 9.06 -4.22
CA ASP A 301 22.66 8.29 -4.80
C ASP A 301 22.94 7.11 -3.89
N GLY A 302 22.45 5.92 -4.25
CA GLY A 302 22.63 4.75 -3.39
C GLY A 302 22.04 3.46 -3.94
N ALA A 303 22.21 2.39 -3.17
CA ALA A 303 21.82 1.05 -3.57
C ALA A 303 20.98 0.30 -2.53
N VAL A 304 20.17 -0.63 -3.02
CA VAL A 304 19.46 -1.66 -2.23
C VAL A 304 19.77 -3.02 -2.86
N THR A 305 20.78 -3.70 -2.31
CA THR A 305 21.37 -4.94 -2.83
C THR A 305 20.33 -6.05 -2.94
N ALA A 306 19.43 -6.17 -1.94
CA ALA A 306 18.38 -7.18 -1.93
C ALA A 306 17.37 -7.03 -3.09
N ARG A 307 17.39 -5.91 -3.83
CA ARG A 307 16.50 -5.62 -4.95
C ARG A 307 17.24 -5.35 -6.27
N ASP A 308 18.56 -5.55 -6.33
CA ASP A 308 19.42 -5.13 -7.46
C ASP A 308 19.08 -3.70 -7.94
N TRP A 309 19.05 -2.77 -7.00
CA TRP A 309 18.64 -1.39 -7.26
C TRP A 309 19.79 -0.45 -6.93
N GLN A 310 20.19 0.39 -7.89
CA GLN A 310 21.21 1.42 -7.74
C GLN A 310 20.86 2.63 -8.61
N VAL A 311 20.52 3.74 -7.99
CA VAL A 311 20.07 4.96 -8.68
C VAL A 311 20.84 6.15 -8.14
N SER A 312 21.34 6.97 -9.06
CA SER A 312 21.81 8.33 -8.82
C SER A 312 20.87 9.28 -9.55
N LEU A 313 20.20 10.18 -8.81
CA LEU A 313 19.17 11.08 -9.32
C LEU A 313 19.13 12.40 -8.54
N ASP A 314 19.15 13.49 -9.29
CA ASP A 314 18.95 14.86 -8.80
C ASP A 314 17.63 15.44 -9.28
N ILE A 315 16.86 15.99 -8.34
CA ILE A 315 15.56 16.63 -8.60
C ILE A 315 15.64 18.07 -8.10
N PRO A 316 15.51 19.08 -8.98
CA PRO A 316 15.54 20.47 -8.56
C PRO A 316 14.33 20.83 -7.72
N ALA A 317 14.52 21.84 -6.88
CA ALA A 317 13.45 22.45 -6.12
C ALA A 317 12.27 22.85 -7.02
N GLY A 318 11.08 22.38 -6.67
CA GLY A 318 9.81 22.82 -7.26
C GLY A 318 9.53 22.24 -8.65
N ARG A 319 10.39 21.34 -9.14
CA ARG A 319 10.14 20.63 -10.39
C ARG A 319 9.29 19.39 -10.17
N VAL A 320 8.53 19.06 -11.22
CA VAL A 320 7.82 17.79 -11.36
C VAL A 320 8.67 16.88 -12.24
N VAL A 321 9.11 15.76 -11.70
CA VAL A 321 9.90 14.72 -12.38
C VAL A 321 9.04 13.48 -12.54
N ALA A 322 8.78 13.07 -13.78
CA ALA A 322 8.16 11.80 -14.08
C ALA A 322 9.18 10.68 -14.00
N VAL A 323 8.84 9.59 -13.31
CA VAL A 323 9.63 8.36 -13.26
C VAL A 323 8.82 7.27 -13.95
N MET A 324 9.31 6.83 -15.11
CA MET A 324 8.69 5.78 -15.92
C MET A 324 9.62 4.57 -16.04
N GLY A 325 9.10 3.46 -16.54
CA GLY A 325 9.84 2.23 -16.71
C GLY A 325 8.91 1.01 -16.65
N ARG A 326 9.42 -0.16 -17.01
CA ARG A 326 8.66 -1.42 -16.97
C ARG A 326 8.25 -1.79 -15.54
N ASN A 327 7.28 -2.70 -15.42
CA ASN A 327 6.97 -3.30 -14.11
C ASN A 327 8.20 -4.04 -13.59
N GLY A 328 8.55 -3.83 -12.32
CA GLY A 328 9.78 -4.35 -11.73
C GLY A 328 11.04 -3.49 -11.93
N ALA A 329 10.98 -2.38 -12.69
CA ALA A 329 12.16 -1.56 -12.96
C ALA A 329 12.73 -0.77 -11.76
N GLY A 330 12.07 -0.80 -10.60
CA GLY A 330 12.55 -0.12 -9.38
C GLY A 330 11.85 1.21 -9.04
N LYS A 331 10.80 1.61 -9.78
CA LYS A 331 10.02 2.85 -9.52
C LYS A 331 9.47 2.93 -8.08
N SER A 332 8.80 1.86 -7.62
CA SER A 332 8.27 1.80 -6.26
C SER A 332 9.37 1.71 -5.20
N THR A 333 10.55 1.18 -5.54
CA THR A 333 11.72 1.20 -4.64
C THR A 333 12.21 2.62 -4.43
N LEU A 334 12.35 3.42 -5.49
CA LEU A 334 12.68 4.85 -5.40
C LEU A 334 11.68 5.61 -4.51
N ALA A 335 10.37 5.42 -4.73
CA ALA A 335 9.34 6.04 -3.88
C ALA A 335 9.45 5.62 -2.41
N GLN A 336 9.72 4.34 -2.12
CA GLN A 336 9.86 3.84 -0.75
C GLN A 336 11.11 4.39 -0.06
N VAL A 337 12.22 4.53 -0.78
CA VAL A 337 13.45 5.16 -0.29
C VAL A 337 13.18 6.61 0.04
N LEU A 338 12.63 7.40 -0.89
CA LEU A 338 12.32 8.82 -0.67
C LEU A 338 11.33 9.04 0.48
N ALA A 339 10.27 8.22 0.54
CA ALA A 339 9.27 8.28 1.60
C ALA A 339 9.78 7.84 2.97
N GLY A 340 10.96 7.21 3.08
CA GLY A 340 11.49 6.69 4.35
C GLY A 340 10.76 5.44 4.84
N ALA A 341 10.31 4.60 3.90
CA ALA A 341 9.75 3.27 4.14
C ALA A 341 10.76 2.15 3.87
N LEU A 342 11.84 2.43 3.14
CA LEU A 342 12.95 1.53 2.85
C LEU A 342 14.26 2.29 3.06
N ALA A 343 15.21 1.67 3.75
CA ALA A 343 16.56 2.22 3.95
C ALA A 343 17.47 1.82 2.78
N LEU A 344 18.49 2.63 2.52
CA LEU A 344 19.57 2.27 1.59
C LEU A 344 20.55 1.31 2.28
N ASP A 345 21.11 0.37 1.52
CA ASP A 345 22.23 -0.47 1.97
C ASP A 345 23.56 0.30 1.87
N SER A 346 23.68 1.20 0.88
CA SER A 346 24.81 2.11 0.68
C SER A 346 24.39 3.40 0.00
N GLY A 347 25.20 4.46 0.12
CA GLY A 347 24.94 5.77 -0.47
C GLY A 347 24.18 6.73 0.44
N THR A 348 23.56 7.76 -0.14
CA THR A 348 22.85 8.81 0.57
C THR A 348 21.53 9.21 -0.09
N ALA A 349 20.57 9.65 0.71
CA ALA A 349 19.37 10.34 0.22
C ALA A 349 19.11 11.60 1.05
N SER A 350 18.89 12.73 0.38
CA SER A 350 18.64 14.04 1.01
C SER A 350 17.40 14.73 0.42
N ILE A 351 16.74 15.51 1.28
CA ILE A 351 15.58 16.35 0.91
C ILE A 351 15.86 17.75 1.45
N GLY A 352 16.13 18.68 0.53
CA GLY A 352 16.71 19.97 0.86
C GLY A 352 18.08 19.80 1.52
N PRO A 353 18.41 20.60 2.54
CA PRO A 353 19.71 20.53 3.22
C PRO A 353 19.83 19.33 4.18
N GLN A 354 18.77 18.55 4.38
CA GLN A 354 18.76 17.46 5.36
C GLN A 354 19.01 16.11 4.67
N VAL A 355 20.06 15.42 5.12
CA VAL A 355 20.31 14.02 4.76
C VAL A 355 19.42 13.12 5.62
N HIS A 356 18.63 12.28 4.95
CA HIS A 356 17.64 11.42 5.59
C HIS A 356 18.02 9.94 5.62
N ASP A 357 18.95 9.52 4.76
CA ASP A 357 19.37 8.13 4.64
C ASP A 357 20.88 8.08 4.35
N THR A 358 21.61 7.31 5.14
CA THR A 358 23.04 6.99 5.03
C THR A 358 23.28 5.65 5.75
N ALA A 359 24.51 5.13 5.69
CA ALA A 359 24.90 3.94 6.46
C ALA A 359 24.64 4.03 7.98
N THR A 360 24.63 5.24 8.57
CA THR A 360 24.48 5.45 10.02
C THR A 360 23.18 6.15 10.42
N THR A 361 22.48 6.77 9.47
CA THR A 361 21.32 7.64 9.74
C THR A 361 20.15 7.21 8.88
N PHE A 362 19.02 6.90 9.52
CA PHE A 362 17.75 6.64 8.83
C PHE A 362 16.61 7.44 9.45
N THR A 363 16.06 8.38 8.68
CA THR A 363 14.88 9.15 9.08
C THR A 363 13.62 8.42 8.65
N PRO A 364 12.69 8.05 9.56
CA PRO A 364 11.45 7.37 9.19
C PRO A 364 10.46 8.34 8.54
N ALA A 365 9.54 7.80 7.72
CA ALA A 365 8.54 8.55 6.95
C ALA A 365 7.87 9.72 7.69
N ARG A 366 7.43 9.48 8.95
CA ARG A 366 6.74 10.49 9.77
C ARG A 366 7.53 11.77 10.04
N ARG A 367 8.85 11.75 9.87
CA ARG A 367 9.76 12.87 10.15
C ARG A 367 10.33 13.52 8.89
N ARG A 368 10.08 12.98 7.70
CA ARG A 368 10.64 13.51 6.43
C ARG A 368 9.84 14.69 5.84
N GLY A 369 8.61 14.92 6.29
CA GLY A 369 7.75 15.97 5.73
C GLY A 369 7.31 15.69 4.27
N VAL A 370 7.38 14.43 3.86
CA VAL A 370 7.00 13.93 2.52
C VAL A 370 5.53 13.50 2.54
N ALA A 371 4.78 13.82 1.49
CA ALA A 371 3.47 13.22 1.23
C ALA A 371 3.58 12.19 0.11
N MET A 372 2.95 11.03 0.27
CA MET A 372 2.85 10.01 -0.78
C MET A 372 1.38 9.72 -1.07
N VAL A 373 0.98 9.90 -2.33
CA VAL A 373 -0.27 9.40 -2.87
C VAL A 373 0.04 8.07 -3.54
N ARG A 374 -0.58 7.00 -3.05
CA ARG A 374 -0.38 5.64 -3.56
C ARG A 374 -1.43 5.30 -4.62
N GLN A 375 -1.09 4.30 -5.45
CA GLN A 375 -2.00 3.73 -6.45
C GLN A 375 -3.33 3.27 -5.82
N ASP A 376 -3.26 2.58 -4.69
CA ASP A 376 -4.41 2.38 -3.81
C ASP A 376 -4.52 3.59 -2.86
N PRO A 377 -5.60 4.39 -2.94
CA PRO A 377 -5.74 5.63 -2.17
C PRO A 377 -5.69 5.45 -0.65
N GLN A 378 -5.90 4.23 -0.11
CA GLN A 378 -5.75 3.92 1.32
C GLN A 378 -6.49 4.93 2.22
N VAL A 379 -7.73 5.26 1.85
CA VAL A 379 -8.62 6.12 2.65
C VAL A 379 -9.03 5.34 3.90
N PHE A 380 -8.99 5.99 5.06
CA PHE A 380 -9.37 5.37 6.33
C PHE A 380 -10.88 5.16 6.36
N ALA A 381 -11.31 3.92 6.14
CA ALA A 381 -12.70 3.52 5.97
C ALA A 381 -13.61 3.93 7.15
N HIS A 382 -13.11 3.82 8.37
CA HIS A 382 -13.87 4.15 9.60
C HIS A 382 -13.94 5.64 9.91
N LEU A 383 -13.25 6.50 9.15
CA LEU A 383 -13.26 7.94 9.32
C LEU A 383 -14.10 8.61 8.22
N SER A 384 -14.66 9.77 8.53
CA SER A 384 -15.26 10.63 7.50
C SER A 384 -14.19 11.14 6.53
N VAL A 385 -14.60 11.56 5.34
CA VAL A 385 -13.71 12.20 4.35
C VAL A 385 -13.02 13.43 4.95
N LEU A 386 -13.77 14.26 5.68
CA LEU A 386 -13.21 15.42 6.37
C LEU A 386 -12.17 15.01 7.41
N ALA A 387 -12.44 13.97 8.21
CA ALA A 387 -11.49 13.47 9.19
C ALA A 387 -10.25 12.85 8.54
N ASN A 388 -10.39 12.22 7.36
CA ASN A 388 -9.28 11.73 6.56
C ASN A 388 -8.35 12.87 6.13
N VAL A 389 -8.90 13.94 5.56
CA VAL A 389 -8.12 15.10 5.10
C VAL A 389 -7.57 15.91 6.27
N ALA A 390 -8.28 16.03 7.39
CA ALA A 390 -7.78 16.70 8.59
C ALA A 390 -6.70 15.90 9.34
N TYR A 391 -6.60 14.58 9.10
CA TYR A 391 -5.71 13.68 9.83
C TYR A 391 -4.24 14.14 9.89
N PRO A 392 -3.59 14.58 8.80
CA PRO A 392 -2.18 14.95 8.81
C PRO A 392 -1.89 16.21 9.64
N LEU A 393 -2.81 17.19 9.61
CA LEU A 393 -2.72 18.38 10.44
C LEU A 393 -2.90 18.03 11.92
N ARG A 394 -3.90 17.19 12.22
CA ARG A 394 -4.13 16.69 13.58
C ARG A 394 -2.91 15.93 14.10
N ALA A 395 -2.27 15.11 13.25
CA ALA A 395 -1.05 14.38 13.58
C ALA A 395 0.13 15.29 13.94
N ARG A 396 0.21 16.48 13.34
CA ARG A 396 1.19 17.54 13.61
C ARG A 396 0.80 18.50 14.73
N GLY A 397 -0.24 18.20 15.50
CA GLY A 397 -0.66 18.99 16.67
C GLY A 397 -1.60 20.16 16.37
N VAL A 398 -2.03 20.35 15.12
CA VAL A 398 -2.95 21.44 14.77
C VAL A 398 -4.31 21.24 15.49
N PRO A 399 -4.87 22.31 16.11
CA PRO A 399 -6.18 22.24 16.78
C PRO A 399 -7.30 21.73 15.87
N ARG A 400 -8.28 21.04 16.46
CA ARG A 400 -9.32 20.31 15.69
C ARG A 400 -10.12 21.22 14.76
N ALA A 401 -10.52 22.39 15.22
CA ALA A 401 -11.29 23.36 14.43
C ALA A 401 -10.49 23.87 13.23
N ALA A 402 -9.24 24.31 13.45
CA ALA A 402 -8.35 24.77 12.39
C ALA A 402 -8.06 23.67 11.35
N ALA A 403 -7.80 22.44 11.80
CA ALA A 403 -7.58 21.30 10.92
C ALA A 403 -8.80 20.97 10.05
N ARG A 404 -10.03 21.04 10.60
CA ARG A 404 -11.27 20.82 9.84
C ARG A 404 -11.51 21.92 8.81
N ARG A 405 -11.27 23.20 9.15
CA ARG A 405 -11.39 24.32 8.20
C ARG A 405 -10.43 24.18 7.03
N ALA A 406 -9.14 23.91 7.30
CA ALA A 406 -8.15 23.68 6.26
C ALA A 406 -8.50 22.44 5.40
N ALA A 407 -9.01 21.37 6.02
CA ALA A 407 -9.45 20.18 5.31
C ALA A 407 -10.64 20.46 4.37
N HIS A 408 -11.62 21.26 4.80
CA HIS A 408 -12.73 21.70 3.93
C HIS A 408 -12.22 22.50 2.73
N ALA A 409 -11.33 23.47 2.96
CA ALA A 409 -10.74 24.26 1.88
C ALA A 409 -9.98 23.38 0.87
N GLN A 410 -9.25 22.37 1.34
CA GLN A 410 -8.56 21.43 0.45
C GLN A 410 -9.52 20.50 -0.29
N LEU A 411 -10.60 20.04 0.34
CA LEU A 411 -11.63 19.25 -0.31
C LEU A 411 -12.33 20.04 -1.42
N ALA A 412 -12.67 21.31 -1.17
CA ALA A 412 -13.26 22.20 -2.17
C ALA A 412 -12.32 22.35 -3.38
N ALA A 413 -11.04 22.58 -3.13
CA ALA A 413 -10.05 22.76 -4.19
C ALA A 413 -9.57 21.46 -4.87
N VAL A 414 -10.21 20.31 -4.57
CA VAL A 414 -10.17 19.09 -5.40
C VAL A 414 -11.58 18.66 -5.87
N GLY A 415 -12.60 19.50 -5.66
CA GLY A 415 -14.00 19.23 -6.01
C GLY A 415 -14.65 18.08 -5.25
N ALA A 416 -14.27 17.87 -3.99
CA ALA A 416 -14.71 16.78 -3.11
C ALA A 416 -15.35 17.26 -1.79
N ASP A 417 -15.73 18.53 -1.70
CA ASP A 417 -16.39 19.15 -0.53
C ASP A 417 -17.73 18.49 -0.17
N GLN A 418 -18.53 18.13 -1.17
CA GLN A 418 -19.81 17.42 -1.04
C GLN A 418 -19.66 16.01 -0.41
N LEU A 419 -18.44 15.49 -0.33
CA LEU A 419 -18.14 14.19 0.26
C LEU A 419 -17.71 14.27 1.73
N ALA A 420 -17.52 15.48 2.30
CA ALA A 420 -16.89 15.70 3.60
C ALA A 420 -17.42 14.82 4.74
N PHE A 421 -18.74 14.58 4.77
CA PHE A 421 -19.39 13.81 5.84
C PHE A 421 -19.57 12.32 5.53
N ARG A 422 -19.28 11.88 4.30
CA ARG A 422 -19.31 10.46 3.95
C ARG A 422 -18.16 9.71 4.61
N ARG A 423 -18.35 8.42 4.82
CA ARG A 423 -17.29 7.54 5.33
C ARG A 423 -16.38 7.08 4.21
N GLY A 424 -15.14 6.73 4.56
CA GLY A 424 -14.15 6.27 3.58
C GLY A 424 -14.55 4.99 2.83
N ASP A 425 -15.37 4.12 3.43
CA ASP A 425 -15.90 2.89 2.83
C ASP A 425 -17.06 3.14 1.84
N GLU A 426 -17.56 4.37 1.74
CA GLU A 426 -18.69 4.76 0.85
C GLU A 426 -18.22 5.41 -0.47
N LEU A 427 -16.90 5.51 -0.67
CA LEU A 427 -16.31 6.25 -1.80
C LEU A 427 -16.11 5.35 -3.02
N SER A 428 -16.35 5.91 -4.21
CA SER A 428 -15.86 5.30 -5.46
C SER A 428 -14.33 5.48 -5.59
N GLY A 429 -13.68 4.72 -6.48
CA GLY A 429 -12.23 4.83 -6.71
C GLY A 429 -11.78 6.27 -7.05
N GLY A 430 -12.51 6.97 -7.93
CA GLY A 430 -12.22 8.37 -8.28
C GLY A 430 -12.53 9.38 -7.19
N GLN A 431 -13.46 9.07 -6.28
CA GLN A 431 -13.66 9.89 -5.08
C GLN A 431 -12.52 9.68 -4.08
N ALA A 432 -12.14 8.43 -3.84
CA ALA A 432 -11.04 8.08 -2.94
C ALA A 432 -9.70 8.66 -3.38
N ALA A 433 -9.40 8.66 -4.69
CA ALA A 433 -8.20 9.28 -5.26
C ALA A 433 -8.12 10.78 -4.96
N ARG A 434 -9.22 11.52 -5.18
CA ARG A 434 -9.31 12.97 -4.88
C ARG A 434 -9.17 13.26 -3.39
N VAL A 435 -9.80 12.46 -2.54
CA VAL A 435 -9.67 12.56 -1.07
C VAL A 435 -8.24 12.29 -0.62
N SER A 436 -7.57 11.29 -1.20
CA SER A 436 -6.17 10.99 -0.90
C SER A 436 -5.24 12.13 -1.34
N LEU A 437 -5.49 12.74 -2.51
CA LEU A 437 -4.76 13.92 -2.97
C LEU A 437 -4.96 15.12 -2.04
N ALA A 438 -6.20 15.45 -1.66
CA ALA A 438 -6.48 16.51 -0.69
C ALA A 438 -5.78 16.25 0.66
N ARG A 439 -5.80 15.01 1.14
CA ARG A 439 -5.11 14.59 2.36
C ARG A 439 -3.59 14.74 2.25
N ALA A 440 -3.00 14.45 1.10
CA ALA A 440 -1.57 14.63 0.87
C ALA A 440 -1.16 16.12 0.85
N LEU A 441 -2.01 16.99 0.29
CA LEU A 441 -1.71 18.40 0.06
C LEU A 441 -2.07 19.34 1.23
N VAL A 442 -2.79 18.87 2.24
CA VAL A 442 -3.34 19.73 3.31
C VAL A 442 -2.32 20.32 4.27
N PHE A 443 -1.10 19.78 4.32
CA PHE A 443 -0.04 20.23 5.21
C PHE A 443 1.17 20.83 4.49
N ASP A 444 1.03 21.12 3.19
CA ASP A 444 2.08 21.67 2.31
C ASP A 444 3.40 20.89 2.41
N PRO A 445 3.44 19.64 1.88
CA PRO A 445 4.62 18.81 1.96
C PRO A 445 5.82 19.42 1.22
N ARG A 446 7.03 19.13 1.70
CA ARG A 446 8.28 19.54 1.03
C ARG A 446 8.51 18.77 -0.26
N LEU A 447 8.10 17.50 -0.27
CA LEU A 447 8.16 16.58 -1.39
C LEU A 447 6.83 15.85 -1.52
N LEU A 448 6.26 15.86 -2.71
CA LEU A 448 5.06 15.10 -3.05
C LEU A 448 5.45 13.92 -3.97
N ILE A 449 5.09 12.72 -3.58
CA ILE A 449 5.27 11.51 -4.39
C ILE A 449 3.89 11.06 -4.85
N LEU A 450 3.69 10.97 -6.16
CA LEU A 450 2.46 10.50 -6.79
C LEU A 450 2.75 9.16 -7.46
N ASP A 451 2.28 8.06 -6.88
CA ASP A 451 2.48 6.70 -7.39
C ASP A 451 1.22 6.24 -8.11
N GLU A 452 1.22 6.38 -9.43
CA GLU A 452 0.10 6.13 -10.34
C GLU A 452 -1.23 6.75 -9.88
N PRO A 453 -1.29 8.09 -9.73
CA PRO A 453 -2.45 8.75 -9.12
C PRO A 453 -3.76 8.59 -9.92
N THR A 454 -3.68 8.20 -11.20
CA THR A 454 -4.84 8.08 -12.09
C THR A 454 -5.05 6.70 -12.71
N SER A 455 -4.29 5.67 -12.33
CA SER A 455 -4.37 4.36 -13.01
C SER A 455 -5.67 3.60 -12.74
N ALA A 456 -6.23 3.73 -11.52
CA ALA A 456 -7.49 3.11 -11.12
C ALA A 456 -8.76 3.88 -11.58
N LEU A 457 -8.60 4.94 -12.38
CA LEU A 457 -9.69 5.84 -12.77
C LEU A 457 -10.19 5.55 -14.18
N ASP A 458 -11.50 5.72 -14.39
CA ASP A 458 -12.06 5.80 -15.73
C ASP A 458 -11.53 7.04 -16.48
N VAL A 459 -11.74 7.06 -17.80
CA VAL A 459 -11.18 8.10 -18.69
C VAL A 459 -11.60 9.52 -18.28
N GLN A 460 -12.86 9.73 -17.89
CA GLN A 460 -13.37 11.05 -17.51
C GLN A 460 -12.88 11.48 -16.11
N ALA A 461 -12.77 10.54 -15.18
CA ALA A 461 -12.23 10.77 -13.84
C ALA A 461 -10.73 11.07 -13.90
N ARG A 462 -9.97 10.35 -14.74
CA ARG A 462 -8.55 10.61 -15.01
C ARG A 462 -8.34 12.04 -15.49
N ALA A 463 -9.02 12.45 -16.57
CA ALA A 463 -8.88 13.80 -17.12
C ALA A 463 -9.12 14.91 -16.07
N ARG A 464 -10.15 14.74 -15.23
CA ARG A 464 -10.47 15.66 -14.13
C ARG A 464 -9.39 15.68 -13.04
N VAL A 465 -8.88 14.53 -12.61
CA VAL A 465 -7.82 14.46 -11.59
C VAL A 465 -6.51 15.03 -12.13
N THR A 466 -6.14 14.71 -13.37
CA THR A 466 -4.95 15.28 -14.04
C THR A 466 -5.05 16.79 -14.16
N GLN A 467 -6.23 17.35 -14.46
CA GLN A 467 -6.43 18.81 -14.46
C GLN A 467 -6.17 19.41 -13.08
N VAL A 468 -6.77 18.84 -12.03
CA VAL A 468 -6.56 19.30 -10.64
C VAL A 468 -5.08 19.23 -10.27
N LEU A 469 -4.38 18.15 -10.65
CA LEU A 469 -2.94 18.03 -10.43
C LEU A 469 -2.16 19.11 -11.17
N ALA A 470 -2.46 19.36 -12.44
CA ALA A 470 -1.80 20.40 -13.23
C ALA A 470 -1.93 21.77 -12.56
N ASP A 471 -3.16 22.16 -12.19
CA ASP A 471 -3.43 23.45 -11.54
C ASP A 471 -2.69 23.55 -10.20
N ARG A 472 -2.71 22.48 -9.39
CA ARG A 472 -2.10 22.50 -8.05
C ARG A 472 -0.57 22.49 -8.09
N LEU A 473 0.03 21.71 -8.99
CA LEU A 473 1.47 21.61 -9.12
C LEU A 473 2.06 22.89 -9.71
N ALA A 474 1.36 23.52 -10.66
CA ALA A 474 1.77 24.81 -11.25
C ALA A 474 1.81 25.95 -10.22
N HIS A 475 0.83 26.02 -9.30
CA HIS A 475 0.72 27.13 -8.36
C HIS A 475 1.53 26.99 -7.07
N ARG A 476 1.95 25.78 -6.69
CA ARG A 476 2.57 25.53 -5.36
C ARG A 476 4.10 25.44 -5.35
N GLY A 477 4.74 25.21 -6.49
CA GLY A 477 6.20 25.01 -6.53
C GLY A 477 6.67 23.86 -5.64
N THR A 478 5.83 22.85 -5.40
CA THR A 478 6.18 21.67 -4.60
C THR A 478 7.01 20.71 -5.44
N THR A 479 8.20 20.36 -4.97
CA THR A 479 9.02 19.31 -5.60
C THR A 479 8.23 18.01 -5.65
N THR A 480 8.06 17.44 -6.84
CA THR A 480 7.15 16.33 -7.07
C THR A 480 7.80 15.21 -7.87
N VAL A 481 7.66 13.98 -7.38
CA VAL A 481 8.00 12.74 -8.12
C VAL A 481 6.72 12.09 -8.57
N LEU A 482 6.50 12.04 -9.89
CA LEU A 482 5.33 11.42 -10.51
C LEU A 482 5.74 10.06 -11.10
N ILE A 483 5.36 8.97 -10.45
CA ILE A 483 5.47 7.63 -11.02
C ILE A 483 4.21 7.39 -11.85
N THR A 484 4.39 7.21 -13.15
CA THR A 484 3.29 6.91 -14.07
C THR A 484 3.75 5.99 -15.19
N HIS A 485 2.80 5.36 -15.85
CA HIS A 485 3.01 4.65 -17.12
C HIS A 485 2.25 5.32 -18.27
N ASP A 486 1.54 6.43 -18.00
CA ASP A 486 0.77 7.18 -18.98
C ASP A 486 1.62 8.34 -19.52
N VAL A 487 2.00 8.25 -20.79
CA VAL A 487 2.83 9.26 -21.47
C VAL A 487 2.14 10.62 -21.50
N VAL A 488 0.82 10.64 -21.68
CA VAL A 488 0.05 11.89 -21.73
C VAL A 488 0.10 12.59 -20.38
N GLU A 489 0.02 11.82 -19.29
CA GLU A 489 0.16 12.36 -17.93
C GLU A 489 1.58 12.89 -17.69
N ALA A 490 2.61 12.13 -18.09
CA ALA A 490 4.01 12.54 -17.93
C ALA A 490 4.32 13.83 -18.71
N VAL A 491 3.95 13.92 -19.99
CA VAL A 491 4.18 15.10 -20.83
C VAL A 491 3.42 16.33 -20.32
N ARG A 492 2.22 16.12 -19.77
CA ARG A 492 1.36 17.21 -19.30
C ARG A 492 1.79 17.78 -17.96
N LEU A 493 2.28 16.94 -17.05
CA LEU A 493 2.55 17.32 -15.66
C LEU A 493 4.04 17.50 -15.38
N ALA A 494 4.91 16.74 -16.03
CA ALA A 494 6.33 16.71 -15.69
C ALA A 494 7.17 17.59 -16.61
N SER A 495 8.12 18.28 -15.99
CA SER A 495 9.16 19.06 -16.67
C SER A 495 10.38 18.21 -17.04
N TRP A 496 10.53 17.04 -16.42
CA TRP A 496 11.64 16.12 -16.61
C TRP A 496 11.13 14.69 -16.56
N LEU A 497 11.71 13.81 -17.35
CA LEU A 497 11.39 12.40 -17.40
C LEU A 497 12.66 11.60 -17.09
N VAL A 498 12.52 10.61 -16.20
CA VAL A 498 13.53 9.62 -15.85
C VAL A 498 12.95 8.26 -16.17
N VAL A 499 13.68 7.47 -16.95
CA VAL A 499 13.34 6.10 -17.30
C VAL A 499 14.24 5.17 -16.51
N LEU A 500 13.61 4.34 -15.67
CA LEU A 500 14.29 3.29 -14.93
C LEU A 500 14.17 1.96 -15.68
N GLU A 501 15.29 1.25 -15.79
CA GLU A 501 15.38 -0.13 -16.25
C GLU A 501 16.33 -0.90 -15.34
N HIS A 502 15.96 -2.12 -14.95
CA HIS A 502 16.80 -2.98 -14.11
C HIS A 502 17.39 -2.28 -12.88
N GLY A 503 16.57 -1.48 -12.19
CA GLY A 503 16.96 -0.78 -10.97
C GLY A 503 17.95 0.37 -11.17
N ARG A 504 18.19 0.81 -12.40
CA ARG A 504 19.16 1.87 -12.77
C ARG A 504 18.49 2.92 -13.66
N VAL A 505 19.05 4.12 -13.72
CA VAL A 505 18.61 5.18 -14.65
C VAL A 505 19.13 4.84 -16.04
N ALA A 506 18.21 4.56 -16.96
CA ALA A 506 18.54 4.20 -18.35
C ALA A 506 18.58 5.44 -19.26
N GLU A 507 17.66 6.38 -19.05
CA GLU A 507 17.51 7.57 -19.88
C GLU A 507 16.85 8.68 -19.06
N GLN A 508 17.27 9.93 -19.25
CA GLN A 508 16.66 11.07 -18.57
C GLN A 508 16.75 12.34 -19.42
N GLY A 509 15.76 13.23 -19.30
CA GLY A 509 15.66 14.42 -20.15
C GLY A 509 14.27 15.05 -20.15
N GLU A 510 14.09 16.07 -20.97
CA GLU A 510 12.77 16.65 -21.20
C GLU A 510 11.86 15.64 -21.91
N PRO A 511 10.58 15.48 -21.48
CA PRO A 511 9.68 14.48 -22.07
C PRO A 511 9.57 14.58 -23.59
N ALA A 512 9.47 15.79 -24.14
CA ALA A 512 9.37 16.01 -25.58
C ALA A 512 10.64 15.57 -26.33
N ARG A 513 11.82 15.84 -25.76
CA ARG A 513 13.12 15.46 -26.36
C ARG A 513 13.30 13.94 -26.35
N LEU A 514 13.01 13.29 -25.22
CA LEU A 514 13.13 11.83 -25.10
C LEU A 514 12.15 11.09 -26.01
N LEU A 515 10.91 11.58 -26.15
CA LEU A 515 9.94 10.98 -27.07
C LEU A 515 10.28 11.22 -28.54
N ALA A 516 10.93 12.34 -28.88
CA ALA A 516 11.37 12.64 -30.24
C ALA A 516 12.63 11.84 -30.65
N ALA A 517 13.50 11.52 -29.70
CA ALA A 517 14.77 10.83 -29.94
C ALA A 517 15.05 9.78 -28.85
N PRO A 518 14.24 8.72 -28.75
CA PRO A 518 14.38 7.72 -27.70
C PRO A 518 15.64 6.89 -27.90
N THR A 519 16.39 6.68 -26.82
CA THR A 519 17.61 5.83 -26.81
C THR A 519 17.36 4.45 -26.22
N THR A 520 16.24 4.25 -25.52
CA THR A 520 15.88 2.98 -24.88
C THR A 520 14.68 2.31 -25.55
N ASP A 521 14.56 0.98 -25.41
CA ASP A 521 13.41 0.22 -25.92
C ASP A 521 12.11 0.68 -25.28
N PHE A 522 12.15 0.99 -23.98
CA PHE A 522 10.97 1.47 -23.26
C PHE A 522 10.50 2.83 -23.81
N THR A 523 11.36 3.83 -23.92
CA THR A 523 10.98 5.17 -24.42
C THR A 523 10.54 5.13 -25.87
N ALA A 524 11.17 4.30 -26.71
CA ALA A 524 10.74 4.14 -28.10
C ALA A 524 9.32 3.58 -28.21
N ARG A 525 8.97 2.59 -27.38
CA ARG A 525 7.60 2.08 -27.29
C ARG A 525 6.61 3.13 -26.77
N LEU A 526 7.02 3.95 -25.79
CA LEU A 526 6.19 5.07 -25.31
C LEU A 526 5.93 6.11 -26.41
N ALA A 527 6.93 6.38 -27.26
CA ALA A 527 6.79 7.26 -28.43
C ALA A 527 5.98 6.62 -29.58
N GLY A 528 5.57 5.35 -29.45
CA GLY A 528 4.88 4.61 -30.50
C GLY A 528 5.78 4.24 -31.68
N LEU A 529 7.10 4.25 -31.49
CA LEU A 529 8.10 3.86 -32.49
C LEU A 529 8.43 2.38 -32.38
N ASN A 530 8.86 1.81 -33.49
CA ASN A 530 9.54 0.51 -33.50
C ASN A 530 10.98 0.70 -33.08
N ILE A 531 11.49 -0.24 -32.30
CA ILE A 531 12.89 -0.35 -31.95
C ILE A 531 13.34 -1.80 -32.10
N VAL A 532 14.48 -1.98 -32.75
CA VAL A 532 15.09 -3.29 -33.00
C VAL A 532 16.55 -3.20 -32.60
N SER A 533 16.95 -3.98 -31.59
CA SER A 533 18.33 -3.99 -31.09
C SER A 533 19.11 -5.19 -31.60
N GLY A 534 20.42 -5.03 -31.76
CA GLY A 534 21.32 -6.10 -32.21
C GLY A 534 22.72 -5.59 -32.53
N ALA A 535 23.57 -6.48 -33.03
CA ALA A 535 24.93 -6.16 -33.39
C ALA A 535 24.98 -5.38 -34.71
N LEU A 536 25.76 -4.30 -34.73
CA LEU A 536 25.97 -3.49 -35.92
C LEU A 536 26.65 -4.31 -37.01
N ILE A 537 25.99 -4.39 -38.17
CA ILE A 537 26.57 -4.93 -39.40
C ILE A 537 26.57 -3.85 -40.48
N VAL A 538 27.59 -3.84 -41.33
CA VAL A 538 27.67 -2.97 -42.50
C VAL A 538 27.46 -3.83 -43.73
N GLY A 539 26.44 -3.52 -44.53
CA GLY A 539 26.17 -4.28 -45.75
C GLY A 539 27.08 -3.89 -46.91
N ALA A 540 27.03 -4.65 -48.00
CA ALA A 540 27.76 -4.36 -49.23
C ALA A 540 27.41 -3.00 -49.86
N ASP A 541 26.25 -2.42 -49.49
CA ASP A 541 25.80 -1.09 -49.87
C ASP A 541 26.32 0.03 -48.95
N ALA A 542 27.31 -0.27 -48.10
CA ALA A 542 27.92 0.61 -47.10
C ALA A 542 26.95 1.20 -46.06
N LEU A 543 25.71 0.69 -45.98
CA LEU A 543 24.74 1.15 -44.99
C LEU A 543 24.83 0.32 -43.70
N PRO A 544 24.78 0.97 -42.53
CA PRO A 544 24.70 0.28 -41.25
C PRO A 544 23.34 -0.42 -41.11
N GLY A 545 23.32 -1.50 -40.35
CA GLY A 545 22.11 -2.25 -40.08
C GLY A 545 22.28 -3.28 -38.99
N ILE A 546 21.24 -4.08 -38.79
CA ILE A 546 21.20 -5.20 -37.85
C ILE A 546 20.73 -6.46 -38.58
N ALA A 547 21.28 -7.62 -38.24
CA ALA A 547 20.81 -8.92 -38.71
C ALA A 547 19.52 -9.33 -38.00
N ILE A 548 18.51 -9.74 -38.77
CA ILE A 548 17.23 -10.29 -38.28
C ILE A 548 17.04 -11.64 -38.99
N GLY A 549 17.31 -12.73 -38.27
CA GLY A 549 17.45 -14.05 -38.87
C GLY A 549 18.49 -14.04 -40.01
N SER A 550 18.07 -14.46 -41.20
CA SER A 550 18.89 -14.46 -42.42
C SER A 550 18.84 -13.16 -43.21
N ARG A 551 18.14 -12.12 -42.72
CA ARG A 551 17.92 -10.85 -43.42
C ARG A 551 18.56 -9.69 -42.66
N ARG A 552 18.63 -8.52 -43.32
CA ARG A 552 19.17 -7.29 -42.72
C ARG A 552 18.09 -6.21 -42.66
N LEU A 553 18.06 -5.48 -41.56
CA LEU A 553 17.37 -4.20 -41.42
C LEU A 553 18.42 -3.08 -41.52
N ALA A 554 18.40 -2.30 -42.60
CA ALA A 554 19.33 -1.22 -42.87
C ALA A 554 18.80 0.14 -42.42
N ALA A 555 19.71 1.02 -42.00
CA ALA A 555 19.47 2.40 -41.62
C ALA A 555 20.29 3.36 -42.49
N ALA A 556 19.66 4.45 -42.93
CA ALA A 556 20.33 5.49 -43.71
C ALA A 556 20.39 6.84 -42.97
N ARG A 557 19.71 6.97 -41.82
CA ARG A 557 19.77 8.18 -41.00
C ARG A 557 20.61 7.90 -39.75
N ILE A 558 21.73 8.58 -39.66
CA ILE A 558 22.65 8.54 -38.53
C ILE A 558 22.47 9.87 -37.81
N ASP A 559 22.20 9.84 -36.51
CA ASP A 559 22.11 11.05 -35.71
C ASP A 559 23.51 11.34 -35.13
N PRO A 560 24.26 12.32 -35.65
CA PRO A 560 25.64 12.58 -35.21
C PRO A 560 25.75 12.87 -33.72
N ASP A 561 24.72 13.49 -33.12
CA ASP A 561 24.64 13.75 -31.68
C ASP A 561 24.44 12.48 -30.82
N SER A 562 24.03 11.37 -31.44
CA SER A 562 23.84 10.09 -30.75
C SER A 562 25.06 9.18 -30.78
N LEU A 563 26.01 9.39 -31.71
CA LEU A 563 27.18 8.53 -31.90
C LEU A 563 28.28 8.74 -30.87
N PHE A 564 28.27 9.89 -30.19
CA PHE A 564 29.18 10.21 -29.10
C PHE A 564 28.36 10.51 -27.84
N PRO A 565 28.00 9.50 -27.04
CA PRO A 565 27.67 9.74 -25.64
C PRO A 565 28.99 10.12 -24.94
N GLY A 566 29.46 11.34 -25.16
CA GLY A 566 30.62 11.90 -24.50
C GLY A 566 30.32 12.04 -23.01
N THR A 567 30.95 11.18 -22.20
CA THR A 567 31.52 11.52 -20.90
C THR A 567 30.77 12.59 -20.11
N LEU A 568 29.58 12.25 -19.59
CA LEU A 568 29.05 12.99 -18.46
C LEU A 568 29.90 12.63 -17.25
N SER A 569 30.80 13.55 -16.89
CA SER A 569 31.42 13.53 -15.57
C SER A 569 30.31 13.59 -14.52
N PRO A 570 30.45 12.92 -13.36
CA PRO A 570 29.51 13.09 -12.26
C PRO A 570 29.51 14.58 -11.87
N GLY A 571 28.51 15.34 -12.35
CA GLY A 571 28.51 16.79 -12.25
C GLY A 571 27.76 17.60 -13.32
N GLU A 572 27.20 17.01 -14.39
CA GLU A 572 26.30 17.77 -15.28
C GLU A 572 24.95 18.05 -14.61
N LEU A 573 25.01 19.08 -13.78
CA LEU A 573 23.90 19.85 -13.24
C LEU A 573 23.06 20.42 -14.38
N PHE A 574 21.76 20.43 -14.16
CA PHE A 574 20.75 21.18 -14.94
C PHE A 574 21.32 22.45 -15.60
N PRO A 575 21.19 22.63 -16.92
CA PRO A 575 21.51 23.92 -17.53
C PRO A 575 20.49 24.95 -17.02
N GLY A 576 20.98 25.96 -16.30
CA GLY A 576 20.20 27.13 -15.90
C GLY A 576 20.03 27.31 -14.39
N ALA A 577 21.10 27.73 -13.71
CA ALA A 577 21.04 28.39 -12.41
C ALA A 577 22.14 29.45 -12.30
N LEU A 578 21.91 30.62 -12.88
CA LEU A 578 22.57 31.86 -12.49
C LEU A 578 21.48 32.88 -12.17
N PRO A 579 21.49 33.54 -11.00
CA PRO A 579 20.62 34.67 -10.74
C PRO A 579 20.97 35.83 -11.69
N PRO A 580 19.97 36.64 -12.12
CA PRO A 580 20.25 37.85 -12.85
C PRO A 580 20.73 38.89 -11.83
N ASP A 581 22.04 39.15 -11.78
CA ASP A 581 22.63 40.44 -11.39
C ASP A 581 24.16 40.29 -11.26
N ALA A 582 24.87 40.62 -12.35
CA ALA A 582 26.26 41.09 -12.31
C ALA A 582 26.59 41.76 -13.66
N LEU A 583 26.09 42.98 -13.84
CA LEU A 583 26.54 43.91 -14.86
C LEU A 583 27.63 44.79 -14.24
N ALA A 584 28.87 44.64 -14.72
CA ALA A 584 29.82 45.75 -14.84
C ALA A 584 30.88 45.41 -15.91
N PRO A 585 31.36 46.39 -16.70
CA PRO A 585 32.14 46.19 -17.91
C PRO A 585 33.66 46.34 -17.67
N ASP A 586 34.42 46.18 -18.75
CA ASP A 586 35.85 46.53 -18.93
C ASP A 586 36.86 45.39 -18.76
N THR A 587 37.38 44.86 -19.87
CA THR A 587 38.79 45.01 -20.34
C THR A 587 39.07 44.15 -21.61
N PRO A 588 40.13 44.43 -22.39
CA PRO A 588 40.00 44.64 -23.84
C PRO A 588 40.55 43.52 -24.72
N LEU A 589 40.24 43.65 -26.01
CA LEU A 589 40.77 42.90 -27.15
C LEU A 589 42.29 43.04 -27.26
N SER A 590 43.00 41.93 -27.49
CA SER A 590 44.34 41.93 -28.06
C SER A 590 44.46 40.89 -29.18
N ASP A 591 44.73 41.39 -30.38
CA ASP A 591 45.26 40.67 -31.54
C ASP A 591 46.68 40.14 -31.27
N SER A 592 46.96 38.90 -31.71
CA SER A 592 48.22 38.54 -32.39
C SER A 592 48.19 37.09 -32.91
N MET A 593 48.25 36.96 -34.24
CA MET A 593 48.36 35.77 -35.11
C MET A 593 49.69 34.98 -34.92
N PRO A 594 49.80 33.70 -35.36
CA PRO A 594 50.14 33.41 -36.77
C PRO A 594 49.43 32.19 -37.41
N PRO A 595 49.36 32.14 -38.75
CA PRO A 595 48.85 31.00 -39.52
C PRO A 595 50.02 30.08 -39.89
N ASP A 596 49.94 28.79 -39.56
CA ASP A 596 50.55 27.70 -40.34
C ASP A 596 50.58 26.43 -39.49
N SER A 597 49.52 25.64 -39.62
CA SER A 597 49.60 24.17 -39.55
C SER A 597 48.27 23.60 -40.02
N MET A 598 48.12 23.48 -41.34
CA MET A 598 47.17 22.52 -41.91
C MET A 598 47.82 21.14 -41.83
N PRO A 599 47.31 20.17 -41.04
CA PRO A 599 47.50 18.79 -41.38
C PRO A 599 46.46 18.45 -42.45
N SER A 600 46.95 18.21 -43.66
CA SER A 600 46.27 17.43 -44.68
C SER A 600 45.82 16.09 -44.08
N ALA A 601 44.51 15.90 -43.93
CA ALA A 601 43.92 14.60 -43.67
C ALA A 601 42.80 14.37 -44.68
N SER A 602 43.21 13.84 -45.84
CA SER A 602 42.55 12.73 -46.53
C SER A 602 41.18 12.36 -45.94
N THR A 603 40.11 12.85 -46.57
CA THR A 603 38.75 12.32 -46.40
C THR A 603 38.70 10.89 -46.93
N ALA A 604 39.01 9.93 -46.06
CA ALA A 604 38.59 8.55 -46.22
C ALA A 604 37.12 8.43 -45.77
N PRO A 605 36.22 7.82 -46.57
CA PRO A 605 34.85 7.56 -46.16
C PRO A 605 34.84 6.45 -45.10
N GLY A 606 34.88 6.80 -43.82
CA GLY A 606 34.90 5.80 -42.74
C GLY A 606 34.83 6.31 -41.29
N ALA A 607 34.96 7.62 -41.04
CA ALA A 607 34.91 8.16 -39.68
C ALA A 607 33.48 8.52 -39.27
N GLY A 608 32.81 7.64 -38.52
CA GLY A 608 31.49 7.93 -37.94
C GLY A 608 30.69 6.72 -37.46
N PHE A 609 31.17 5.50 -37.64
CA PHE A 609 30.43 4.30 -37.21
C PHE A 609 30.97 3.78 -35.87
N PRO A 610 30.09 3.27 -34.97
CA PRO A 610 30.51 2.31 -33.95
C PRO A 610 31.23 1.15 -34.66
N ALA A 611 32.19 0.51 -33.98
CA ALA A 611 32.88 -0.63 -34.58
C ALA A 611 31.86 -1.73 -34.99
N PRO A 612 32.03 -2.41 -36.13
CA PRO A 612 31.20 -3.56 -36.47
C PRO A 612 31.13 -4.56 -35.30
N GLY A 613 29.93 -5.05 -35.00
CA GLY A 613 29.66 -5.88 -33.82
C GLY A 613 29.22 -5.10 -32.56
N SER A 614 29.34 -3.76 -32.55
CA SER A 614 28.85 -2.94 -31.43
C SER A 614 27.34 -3.06 -31.26
N PRO A 615 26.82 -3.06 -30.02
CA PRO A 615 25.38 -3.09 -29.78
C PRO A 615 24.75 -1.76 -30.22
N VAL A 616 23.77 -1.84 -31.12
CA VAL A 616 23.02 -0.70 -31.64
C VAL A 616 21.52 -1.00 -31.65
N SER A 617 20.71 0.05 -31.70
CA SER A 617 19.27 -0.04 -31.90
C SER A 617 18.85 0.76 -33.13
N LEU A 618 17.94 0.19 -33.91
CA LEU A 618 17.32 0.85 -35.05
C LEU A 618 15.91 1.28 -34.68
N VAL A 619 15.65 2.59 -34.74
CA VAL A 619 14.39 3.22 -34.36
C VAL A 619 13.68 3.76 -35.60
N PHE A 620 12.40 3.45 -35.78
CA PHE A 620 11.61 3.90 -36.92
C PHE A 620 10.11 3.94 -36.62
N ALA A 621 9.39 4.83 -37.29
CA ALA A 621 7.95 4.95 -37.11
C ALA A 621 7.19 3.77 -37.76
N PRO A 622 6.01 3.38 -37.25
CA PRO A 622 5.16 2.36 -37.88
C PRO A 622 4.80 2.65 -39.34
N GLU A 623 4.75 3.92 -39.73
CA GLU A 623 4.49 4.38 -41.10
C GLU A 623 5.65 4.10 -42.06
N ALA A 624 6.85 3.82 -41.53
CA ALA A 624 8.01 3.43 -42.34
C ALA A 624 7.97 1.98 -42.81
N VAL A 625 7.01 1.19 -42.30
CA VAL A 625 6.84 -0.24 -42.59
C VAL A 625 5.69 -0.42 -43.58
N SER A 626 6.01 -0.96 -44.76
CA SER A 626 5.03 -1.37 -45.77
C SER A 626 4.84 -2.89 -45.73
N LEU A 627 3.60 -3.35 -45.85
CA LEU A 627 3.24 -4.77 -45.75
C LEU A 627 2.87 -5.32 -47.13
N PHE A 628 3.31 -6.54 -47.43
CA PHE A 628 3.05 -7.21 -48.70
C PHE A 628 2.78 -8.71 -48.49
N ARG A 629 1.95 -9.30 -49.35
CA ARG A 629 1.64 -10.74 -49.31
C ARG A 629 2.74 -11.60 -49.94
N VAL A 630 3.44 -11.04 -50.93
CA VAL A 630 4.51 -11.67 -51.72
C VAL A 630 5.74 -10.76 -51.62
N PRO A 631 6.97 -11.31 -51.59
CA PRO A 631 8.16 -10.47 -51.56
C PRO A 631 8.20 -9.57 -52.80
N GLN A 632 8.34 -8.26 -52.58
CA GLN A 632 8.40 -7.28 -53.67
C GLN A 632 9.73 -7.42 -54.44
N GLN A 633 9.66 -7.38 -55.77
CA GLN A 633 10.86 -7.28 -56.63
C GLN A 633 11.30 -5.81 -56.72
N GLY A 634 12.54 -5.53 -56.33
CA GLY A 634 13.13 -4.18 -56.31
C GLY A 634 14.33 -4.08 -55.37
N SER A 635 14.75 -2.87 -55.02
CA SER A 635 15.87 -2.59 -54.10
C SER A 635 15.46 -2.24 -52.65
N PRO A 636 14.41 -2.81 -52.01
CA PRO A 636 14.21 -2.57 -50.59
C PRO A 636 15.35 -3.23 -49.81
N ARG A 637 16.24 -2.40 -49.26
CA ARG A 637 17.41 -2.81 -48.48
C ARG A 637 17.08 -3.56 -47.19
N SER A 638 15.81 -3.50 -46.78
CA SER A 638 15.24 -4.13 -45.58
C SER A 638 13.92 -4.81 -45.93
N LEU A 639 13.97 -6.07 -46.37
CA LEU A 639 12.79 -6.90 -46.64
C LEU A 639 12.78 -8.11 -45.70
N LEU A 640 11.84 -8.13 -44.78
CA LEU A 640 11.79 -9.04 -43.63
C LEU A 640 10.51 -9.89 -43.67
N PRO A 641 10.60 -11.23 -43.69
CA PRO A 641 9.43 -12.09 -43.57
C PRO A 641 8.90 -12.08 -42.12
N GLY A 642 7.59 -12.29 -41.97
CA GLY A 642 6.98 -12.41 -40.65
C GLY A 642 5.52 -12.88 -40.70
N VAL A 643 4.90 -12.92 -39.52
CA VAL A 643 3.52 -13.40 -39.31
C VAL A 643 2.68 -12.30 -38.66
N VAL A 644 1.44 -12.11 -39.13
CA VAL A 644 0.47 -11.22 -38.48
C VAL A 644 0.19 -11.75 -37.08
N GLN A 645 0.56 -11.01 -36.04
CA GLN A 645 0.31 -11.38 -34.66
C GLN A 645 -0.99 -10.77 -34.13
N ALA A 646 -1.25 -9.51 -34.46
CA ALA A 646 -2.44 -8.79 -34.02
C ALA A 646 -2.76 -7.64 -34.97
N VAL A 647 -4.03 -7.25 -35.00
CA VAL A 647 -4.53 -6.14 -35.82
C VAL A 647 -5.42 -5.28 -34.93
N ASP A 648 -5.12 -4.00 -34.86
CA ASP A 648 -5.92 -3.01 -34.14
C ASP A 648 -6.41 -1.93 -35.11
N ALA A 649 -7.73 -1.78 -35.18
CA ALA A 649 -8.40 -0.88 -36.10
C ALA A 649 -8.90 0.38 -35.36
N ALA A 650 -7.99 1.33 -35.13
CA ALA A 650 -8.37 2.67 -34.69
C ALA A 650 -9.04 3.45 -35.84
N SER A 651 -9.76 4.54 -35.55
CA SER A 651 -10.52 5.32 -36.55
C SER A 651 -9.62 5.87 -37.66
N GLY A 652 -9.68 5.27 -38.86
CA GLY A 652 -9.01 5.71 -40.10
C GLY A 652 -7.77 4.90 -40.52
N LEU A 653 -6.99 4.38 -39.57
CA LEU A 653 -5.76 3.62 -39.81
C LEU A 653 -5.82 2.24 -39.12
N VAL A 654 -5.09 1.28 -39.67
CA VAL A 654 -4.93 -0.06 -39.10
C VAL A 654 -3.50 -0.21 -38.61
N THR A 655 -3.33 -0.52 -37.33
CA THR A 655 -2.04 -0.89 -36.76
C THR A 655 -1.93 -2.41 -36.78
N VAL A 656 -0.96 -2.92 -37.52
CA VAL A 656 -0.70 -4.37 -37.66
C VAL A 656 0.58 -4.69 -36.92
N ARG A 657 0.51 -5.61 -35.95
CA ARG A 657 1.69 -6.15 -35.26
C ARG A 657 2.17 -7.38 -36.00
N VAL A 658 3.45 -7.38 -36.39
CA VAL A 658 4.07 -8.44 -37.17
C VAL A 658 5.22 -9.02 -36.36
N ALA A 659 5.15 -10.33 -36.10
CA ALA A 659 6.27 -11.08 -35.56
C ALA A 659 7.22 -11.41 -36.71
N LEU A 660 8.43 -10.85 -36.69
CA LEU A 660 9.44 -11.14 -37.70
C LEU A 660 10.02 -12.55 -37.46
N ASP A 661 10.36 -13.26 -38.54
CA ASP A 661 11.02 -14.55 -38.45
C ASP A 661 12.38 -14.38 -37.72
N ASP A 662 12.60 -15.13 -36.64
CA ASP A 662 13.79 -15.06 -35.78
C ASP A 662 14.14 -13.64 -35.29
N GLY A 663 13.11 -12.80 -35.09
CA GLY A 663 13.26 -11.39 -34.75
C GLY A 663 12.20 -10.84 -33.79
N PRO A 664 12.27 -9.54 -33.47
CA PRO A 664 11.29 -8.90 -32.61
C PRO A 664 9.96 -8.67 -33.32
N VAL A 665 8.93 -8.36 -32.54
CA VAL A 665 7.64 -7.90 -33.07
C VAL A 665 7.74 -6.42 -33.42
N ILE A 666 7.40 -6.06 -34.66
CA ILE A 666 7.29 -4.67 -35.11
C ILE A 666 5.83 -4.31 -35.39
N SER A 667 5.54 -3.02 -35.43
CA SER A 667 4.22 -2.47 -35.76
C SER A 667 4.29 -1.73 -37.09
N ALA A 668 3.31 -1.94 -37.94
CA ALA A 668 3.11 -1.18 -39.17
C ALA A 668 1.79 -0.44 -39.09
N ARG A 669 1.74 0.82 -39.54
CA ARG A 669 0.49 1.58 -39.61
C ARG A 669 0.15 1.86 -41.07
N ILE A 670 -0.95 1.28 -41.53
CA ILE A 670 -1.42 1.36 -42.92
C ILE A 670 -2.88 1.81 -42.97
N THR A 671 -3.37 2.17 -44.16
CA THR A 671 -4.78 2.52 -44.35
C THR A 671 -5.67 1.28 -44.27
N ARG A 672 -6.96 1.48 -43.93
CA ARG A 672 -7.95 0.39 -43.96
C ARG A 672 -8.10 -0.24 -45.34
N ALA A 673 -8.01 0.56 -46.41
CA ALA A 673 -8.04 0.08 -47.78
C ALA A 673 -6.85 -0.86 -48.07
N ALA A 674 -5.62 -0.43 -47.75
CA ALA A 674 -4.42 -1.24 -47.94
C ALA A 674 -4.49 -2.56 -47.13
N TRP A 675 -5.03 -2.52 -45.90
CA TRP A 675 -5.22 -3.75 -45.12
C TRP A 675 -6.26 -4.70 -45.76
N ALA A 676 -7.38 -4.17 -46.26
CA ALA A 676 -8.40 -4.97 -46.92
C ALA A 676 -7.89 -5.62 -48.21
N GLU A 677 -7.05 -4.92 -48.98
CA GLU A 677 -6.42 -5.43 -50.20
C GLU A 677 -5.44 -6.58 -49.94
N LEU A 678 -4.75 -6.57 -48.79
CA LEU A 678 -3.85 -7.66 -48.41
C LEU A 678 -4.60 -9.00 -48.22
N GLN A 679 -5.88 -8.94 -47.83
CA GLN A 679 -6.72 -10.12 -47.54
C GLN A 679 -6.03 -11.09 -46.56
N LEU A 680 -5.37 -10.53 -45.55
CA LEU A 680 -4.63 -11.29 -44.54
C LEU A 680 -5.41 -11.37 -43.21
N ALA A 681 -5.19 -12.46 -42.49
CA ALA A 681 -5.71 -12.68 -41.13
C ALA A 681 -4.57 -12.87 -40.13
N VAL A 682 -4.90 -12.75 -38.83
CA VAL A 682 -3.97 -13.11 -37.75
C VAL A 682 -3.51 -14.56 -37.92
N GLY A 683 -2.20 -14.78 -37.78
CA GLY A 683 -1.54 -16.07 -38.01
C GLY A 683 -1.03 -16.30 -39.44
N GLN A 684 -1.34 -15.41 -40.39
CA GLN A 684 -0.86 -15.54 -41.77
C GLN A 684 0.49 -14.86 -42.00
N ARG A 685 1.26 -15.41 -42.95
CA ARG A 685 2.57 -14.91 -43.36
C ARG A 685 2.49 -13.71 -44.29
N LEU A 686 3.46 -12.82 -44.16
CA LEU A 686 3.62 -11.61 -44.96
C LEU A 686 5.08 -11.16 -45.02
N TRP A 687 5.34 -10.13 -45.82
CA TRP A 687 6.63 -9.48 -45.97
C TRP A 687 6.55 -8.01 -45.56
N CYS A 688 7.47 -7.59 -44.69
CA CYS A 688 7.64 -6.21 -44.25
C CYS A 688 8.79 -5.56 -45.03
N SER A 689 8.52 -4.46 -45.73
CA SER A 689 9.55 -3.59 -46.28
C SER A 689 9.71 -2.37 -45.39
N VAL A 690 10.92 -2.13 -44.88
CA VAL A 690 11.22 -0.96 -44.04
C VAL A 690 12.06 0.04 -44.84
N LYS A 691 11.58 1.28 -44.94
CA LYS A 691 12.29 2.35 -45.66
C LYS A 691 13.53 2.80 -44.88
N ALA A 692 14.72 2.42 -45.34
CA ALA A 692 15.99 2.71 -44.65
C ALA A 692 16.22 4.20 -44.34
N THR A 693 15.73 5.13 -45.19
CA THR A 693 15.80 6.58 -44.96
C THR A 693 14.99 7.09 -43.76
N GLN A 694 14.04 6.28 -43.29
CA GLN A 694 13.21 6.56 -42.13
C GLN A 694 13.64 5.74 -40.90
N VAL A 695 14.74 5.01 -40.99
CA VAL A 695 15.34 4.27 -39.89
C VAL A 695 16.52 5.06 -39.34
N ARG A 696 16.44 5.38 -38.04
CA ARG A 696 17.50 6.01 -37.28
C ARG A 696 18.31 4.94 -36.56
N LEU A 697 19.63 5.08 -36.60
CA LEU A 697 20.54 4.29 -35.78
C LEU A 697 20.84 5.06 -34.50
N VAL A 698 20.68 4.41 -33.35
CA VAL A 698 21.10 4.90 -32.03
C VAL A 698 22.00 3.85 -31.37
N PRO A 699 23.00 4.24 -30.56
CA PRO A 699 23.76 3.28 -29.77
C PRO A 699 22.83 2.58 -28.78
N ALA A 700 23.05 1.28 -28.57
CA ALA A 700 22.38 0.57 -27.49
C ALA A 700 23.32 0.54 -26.27
N PRO A 701 22.79 0.69 -25.04
CA PRO A 701 23.58 0.42 -23.84
C PRO A 701 24.12 -1.01 -23.92
N ALA A 702 25.41 -1.19 -23.58
CA ALA A 702 26.04 -2.52 -23.62
C ALA A 702 25.20 -3.52 -22.80
N PRO A 703 24.97 -4.75 -23.31
CA PRO A 703 24.29 -5.76 -22.52
C PRO A 703 25.08 -6.00 -21.25
N VAL A 704 24.44 -5.78 -20.10
CA VAL A 704 25.00 -6.13 -18.80
C VAL A 704 25.17 -7.65 -18.81
N GLY A 705 26.41 -8.12 -18.72
CA GLY A 705 26.74 -9.54 -18.64
C GLY A 705 26.05 -10.20 -17.44
N PRO A 706 25.88 -11.54 -17.48
CA PRO A 706 25.22 -12.29 -16.42
C PRO A 706 25.89 -12.16 -15.05
#